data_AF-A0A9C9S9C9-F1
#
_entry.id   AF-A0A9C9S9C9-F1
#
_cell.length_a   1.000
_cell.length_b   1.000
_cell.length_c   1.000
_cell.angle_alpha   90.00
_cell.angle_beta   90.00
_cell.angle_gamma   90.00
#
_symmetry.space_group_name_H-M   'P 1'
#
loop_
_entity.id
_entity.type
_entity.pdbx_description
1 polymer ?
#
loop_
_entity_poly.entity_id
_entity_poly.type
_entity_poly.pdbx_seq_one_letter_code
_entity_poly.pdbx_strand_id
1 'polypeptide(L)'
;LEWAVEHDIDIASISMGGPDSVALREACDSAYQAGVLIVAAAGNTLHGKVDYPAAYGSVVAVGATDREDQPESYTAKGNEVELSAPGAKIHSTKRDGQYGTASGTSQATPHVSGVAALILSAGVNDLNNDGLTNNRDVRLQLLMATRDLGDPGWDDLYGYGIIDVNRIFNSRPIQLPDLSLSIRDDRDPVFRGHWFNYSLTIQNNGAADATDAKLLLTNPVDMAIKGDNCTPVDGRLNADSGGSENSDPVMECQVGWIAKNGGTRTLDIAAKMMLPGVTSTAVTKARVVTPLEANTADNSIEESTTISNRPPTAGKVRIDAVMNTAITTDNVLHFARDQDRDTLYIDSSDSVSRAGGTVINHGDGTFTYTPPKNFTGSDSFNYVISDGHGGTAIGTVEIKVRIALTIDIEDSADPVIAGENIVYTITVTNSSPVDVTTIKLLIDTQGETGIGVLSLDNNCEKIANNGAICMIEKIGKNGGAVQLQITAKALAPTTTHLYALLISDNDNIHASYAREKTTIIKPNSNPIAGADHASTDENTPLTITSMLDNDTDADGDRLHIAAVDEISKQGGTVTLANNGSIIYTPPAGFNGEDTFQYTISDNKGGIATGTVTITVNNSSDPSPPEENLSVPWAGASGLLMLLILFVHILGTALLHTRYRARTNRNR
;
A
#
# COMPACT_ATOMS: atom_id res chain seq x y z
N LEU A 1 -0.73 -11.89 -0.55
CA LEU A 1 0.60 -12.54 -0.61
C LEU A 1 0.74 -13.31 -1.90
N GLU A 2 -0.14 -14.28 -2.19
CA GLU A 2 -0.16 -14.97 -3.50
C GLU A 2 -0.25 -14.00 -4.68
N TRP A 3 -1.20 -13.05 -4.65
CA TRP A 3 -1.27 -11.98 -5.66
C TRP A 3 0.05 -11.18 -5.78
N ALA A 4 0.73 -10.93 -4.66
CA ALA A 4 1.99 -10.18 -4.68
C ALA A 4 3.11 -10.96 -5.39
N VAL A 5 3.13 -12.29 -5.22
CA VAL A 5 4.02 -13.18 -5.96
C VAL A 5 3.69 -13.19 -7.45
N GLU A 6 2.40 -13.24 -7.81
CA GLU A 6 1.94 -13.24 -9.21
C GLU A 6 2.25 -11.92 -9.96
N HIS A 7 2.61 -10.85 -9.25
CA HIS A 7 2.81 -9.51 -9.81
C HIS A 7 4.21 -8.96 -9.52
N ASP A 8 5.20 -9.84 -9.29
CA ASP A 8 6.62 -9.48 -9.13
C ASP A 8 6.86 -8.43 -8.04
N ILE A 9 6.13 -8.51 -6.92
CA ILE A 9 6.34 -7.63 -5.78
C ILE A 9 7.55 -8.11 -4.96
N ASP A 10 8.60 -7.30 -4.87
CA ASP A 10 9.81 -7.66 -4.12
C ASP A 10 9.60 -7.65 -2.58
N ILE A 11 8.77 -6.73 -2.07
CA ILE A 11 8.60 -6.52 -0.62
C ILE A 11 7.11 -6.40 -0.27
N ALA A 12 6.65 -7.23 0.66
CA ALA A 12 5.32 -7.17 1.24
C ALA A 12 5.37 -6.65 2.68
N SER A 13 4.74 -5.48 2.93
CA SER A 13 4.66 -4.86 4.26
C SER A 13 3.31 -5.17 4.92
N ILE A 14 3.30 -5.83 6.08
CA ILE A 14 2.09 -6.35 6.72
C ILE A 14 1.97 -5.86 8.17
N SER A 15 0.98 -5.00 8.42
CA SER A 15 0.70 -4.44 9.76
C SER A 15 -0.60 -5.00 10.35
N MET A 16 -0.78 -6.32 10.30
CA MET A 16 -1.90 -7.06 10.91
C MET A 16 -1.38 -8.27 11.70
N GLY A 17 -2.14 -8.75 12.67
CA GLY A 17 -1.74 -9.87 13.53
C GLY A 17 -2.95 -10.65 14.06
N GLY A 18 -2.77 -11.96 14.27
CA GLY A 18 -3.79 -12.86 14.80
C GLY A 18 -3.26 -14.27 15.16
N PRO A 19 -4.15 -15.24 15.45
CA PRO A 19 -3.76 -16.61 15.78
C PRO A 19 -3.14 -17.35 14.57
N ASP A 20 -2.41 -18.44 14.85
CA ASP A 20 -1.74 -19.27 13.82
C ASP A 20 -2.76 -19.81 12.80
N SER A 21 -2.37 -19.80 11.53
CA SER A 21 -3.14 -20.35 10.41
C SER A 21 -2.23 -21.08 9.44
N VAL A 22 -2.59 -22.34 9.12
CA VAL A 22 -1.86 -23.15 8.15
C VAL A 22 -1.83 -22.49 6.77
N ALA A 23 -2.96 -21.96 6.31
CA ALA A 23 -3.06 -21.30 5.01
C ALA A 23 -2.20 -20.02 4.94
N LEU A 24 -2.16 -19.25 6.04
CA LEU A 24 -1.33 -18.04 6.09
C LEU A 24 0.16 -18.39 6.13
N ARG A 25 0.55 -19.44 6.86
CA ARG A 25 1.92 -19.96 6.89
C ARG A 25 2.37 -20.43 5.51
N GLU A 26 1.56 -21.24 4.83
CA GLU A 26 1.85 -21.72 3.47
C GLU A 26 1.99 -20.56 2.48
N ALA A 27 1.13 -19.54 2.57
CA ALA A 27 1.23 -18.34 1.73
C ALA A 27 2.49 -17.52 2.02
N CYS A 28 2.90 -17.38 3.29
CA CYS A 28 4.15 -16.69 3.67
C CYS A 28 5.38 -17.47 3.19
N ASP A 29 5.42 -18.79 3.41
CA ASP A 29 6.52 -19.64 2.99
C ASP A 29 6.63 -19.70 1.46
N SER A 30 5.51 -19.76 0.75
CA SER A 30 5.50 -19.72 -0.71
C SER A 30 5.97 -18.38 -1.25
N ALA A 31 5.53 -17.26 -0.66
CA ALA A 31 5.99 -15.92 -1.07
C ALA A 31 7.48 -15.72 -0.77
N TYR A 32 7.96 -16.19 0.38
CA TYR A 32 9.38 -16.19 0.72
C TYR A 32 10.21 -17.06 -0.24
N GLN A 33 9.73 -18.25 -0.61
CA GLN A 33 10.39 -19.08 -1.63
C GLN A 33 10.41 -18.45 -3.02
N ALA A 34 9.42 -17.64 -3.35
CA ALA A 34 9.34 -16.89 -4.60
C ALA A 34 10.20 -15.61 -4.60
N GLY A 35 10.94 -15.33 -3.53
CA GLY A 35 11.85 -14.18 -3.45
C GLY A 35 11.23 -12.91 -2.87
N VAL A 36 9.96 -12.95 -2.42
CA VAL A 36 9.32 -11.81 -1.75
C VAL A 36 9.84 -11.68 -0.32
N LEU A 37 10.33 -10.51 0.06
CA LEU A 37 10.64 -10.20 1.47
C LEU A 37 9.36 -9.77 2.19
N ILE A 38 8.96 -10.55 3.18
CA ILE A 38 7.78 -10.23 4.01
C ILE A 38 8.25 -9.55 5.28
N VAL A 39 7.76 -8.34 5.53
CA VAL A 39 8.08 -7.54 6.72
C VAL A 39 6.78 -7.29 7.49
N ALA A 40 6.71 -7.70 8.76
CA ALA A 40 5.48 -7.64 9.54
C ALA A 40 5.66 -6.99 10.92
N ALA A 41 4.61 -6.31 11.38
CA ALA A 41 4.56 -5.73 12.71
C ALA A 41 4.50 -6.82 13.79
N ALA A 42 5.36 -6.74 14.81
CA ALA A 42 5.41 -7.72 15.89
C ALA A 42 4.09 -7.82 16.71
N GLY A 43 3.31 -6.74 16.76
CA GLY A 43 2.07 -6.64 17.53
C GLY A 43 2.12 -5.54 18.60
N ASN A 44 0.94 -5.14 19.10
CA ASN A 44 0.78 -4.06 20.09
C ASN A 44 0.22 -4.57 21.45
N THR A 45 0.60 -5.77 21.88
CA THR A 45 0.10 -6.40 23.09
C THR A 45 1.15 -6.35 24.20
N LEU A 46 0.96 -5.46 25.19
CA LEU A 46 1.74 -5.44 26.43
C LEU A 46 1.75 -6.85 27.05
N HIS A 47 2.93 -7.48 27.12
CA HIS A 47 3.16 -8.85 27.63
C HIS A 47 2.61 -10.01 26.77
N GLY A 48 2.19 -9.75 25.53
CA GLY A 48 1.74 -10.79 24.59
C GLY A 48 2.88 -11.31 23.72
N LYS A 49 2.76 -12.58 23.29
CA LYS A 49 3.63 -13.20 22.30
C LYS A 49 3.48 -12.47 20.96
N VAL A 50 4.54 -12.44 20.15
CA VAL A 50 4.46 -12.04 18.74
C VAL A 50 3.35 -12.82 18.02
N ASP A 51 2.44 -12.10 17.37
CA ASP A 51 1.30 -12.66 16.65
C ASP A 51 1.68 -13.12 15.23
N TYR A 52 0.83 -13.92 14.61
CA TYR A 52 1.03 -14.34 13.22
C TYR A 52 0.45 -13.28 12.25
N PRO A 53 1.14 -12.97 11.14
CA PRO A 53 2.23 -13.73 10.53
C PRO A 53 3.64 -13.40 11.03
N ALA A 54 3.83 -12.39 11.87
CA ALA A 54 5.16 -11.94 12.29
C ALA A 54 5.98 -13.05 13.00
N ALA A 55 5.33 -14.00 13.67
CA ALA A 55 6.00 -15.14 14.30
C ALA A 55 6.46 -16.26 13.32
N TYR A 56 6.19 -16.17 12.01
CA TYR A 56 6.69 -17.15 11.04
C TYR A 56 8.15 -16.88 10.67
N GLY A 57 8.98 -17.93 10.59
CA GLY A 57 10.41 -17.78 10.27
C GLY A 57 10.69 -17.21 8.87
N SER A 58 9.73 -17.27 7.95
CA SER A 58 9.76 -16.65 6.62
C SER A 58 9.49 -15.14 6.63
N VAL A 59 9.20 -14.55 7.78
CA VAL A 59 8.78 -13.14 7.93
C VAL A 59 9.76 -12.39 8.81
N VAL A 60 10.09 -11.15 8.45
CA VAL A 60 10.88 -10.22 9.27
C VAL A 60 9.95 -9.52 10.25
N ALA A 61 10.03 -9.85 11.54
CA ALA A 61 9.22 -9.22 12.57
C ALA A 61 9.83 -7.90 13.08
N VAL A 62 9.01 -6.85 13.13
CA VAL A 62 9.45 -5.49 13.44
C VAL A 62 8.87 -4.97 14.75
N GLY A 63 9.77 -4.63 15.68
CA GLY A 63 9.47 -3.91 16.92
C GLY A 63 9.41 -2.39 16.75
N ALA A 64 8.92 -1.68 17.76
CA ALA A 64 8.77 -0.23 17.75
C ALA A 64 9.66 0.46 18.81
N THR A 65 10.21 1.60 18.42
CA THR A 65 10.96 2.50 19.30
C THR A 65 10.42 3.92 19.26
N ASP A 66 10.77 4.72 20.27
CA ASP A 66 10.54 6.15 20.30
C ASP A 66 11.69 6.94 19.62
N ARG A 67 11.68 8.27 19.76
CA ARG A 67 12.69 9.15 19.12
C ARG A 67 14.01 9.18 19.88
N GLU A 68 13.99 8.68 21.10
CA GLU A 68 15.12 8.56 22.00
C GLU A 68 15.70 7.13 21.96
N ASP A 69 15.32 6.37 20.93
CA ASP A 69 15.74 5.01 20.66
C ASP A 69 15.35 4.03 21.79
N GLN A 70 14.33 4.36 22.57
CA GLN A 70 13.82 3.47 23.62
C GLN A 70 12.75 2.54 23.06
N PRO A 71 12.76 1.25 23.46
CA PRO A 71 11.72 0.32 23.04
C PRO A 71 10.36 0.76 23.59
N GLU A 72 9.36 0.73 22.72
CA GLU A 72 8.02 1.13 23.10
C GLU A 72 7.30 -0.01 23.84
N SER A 73 6.73 0.33 24.99
CA SER A 73 6.13 -0.66 25.90
C SER A 73 5.00 -1.49 25.29
N TYR A 74 4.36 -0.98 24.22
CA TYR A 74 3.32 -1.70 23.51
C TYR A 74 3.84 -2.78 22.57
N THR A 75 5.14 -2.82 22.25
CA THR A 75 5.72 -3.85 21.37
C THR A 75 5.51 -5.23 21.98
N ALA A 76 4.90 -6.15 21.23
CA ALA A 76 4.78 -7.55 21.63
C ALA A 76 6.18 -8.15 21.83
N LYS A 77 6.35 -8.94 22.90
CA LYS A 77 7.66 -9.50 23.29
C LYS A 77 7.81 -10.92 22.79
N GLY A 78 8.96 -11.25 22.21
CA GLY A 78 9.24 -12.62 21.84
C GLY A 78 10.56 -12.80 21.11
N ASN A 79 10.99 -14.06 21.04
CA ASN A 79 12.19 -14.48 20.32
C ASN A 79 12.12 -14.27 18.81
N GLU A 80 10.93 -13.96 18.33
CA GLU A 80 10.62 -13.74 16.93
C GLU A 80 10.90 -12.30 16.47
N VAL A 81 11.02 -11.31 17.36
CA VAL A 81 11.35 -9.92 16.95
C VAL A 81 12.78 -9.86 16.42
N GLU A 82 12.94 -9.38 15.19
CA GLU A 82 14.24 -9.36 14.50
C GLU A 82 14.92 -8.01 14.56
N LEU A 83 14.19 -6.92 14.38
CA LEU A 83 14.75 -5.58 14.49
C LEU A 83 13.66 -4.57 14.82
N SER A 84 14.08 -3.37 15.21
CA SER A 84 13.17 -2.27 15.53
C SER A 84 13.37 -1.07 14.62
N ALA A 85 12.32 -0.27 14.52
CA ALA A 85 12.35 1.03 13.86
C ALA A 85 11.48 2.04 14.63
N PRO A 86 11.60 3.35 14.33
CA PRO A 86 10.74 4.35 14.94
C PRO A 86 9.26 4.04 14.70
N GLY A 87 8.54 3.78 15.78
CA GLY A 87 7.11 3.46 15.77
C GLY A 87 6.27 4.44 16.58
N ALA A 88 6.88 5.28 17.40
CA ALA A 88 6.18 6.25 18.23
C ALA A 88 5.98 7.61 17.55
N LYS A 89 4.77 8.15 17.63
CA LYS A 89 4.43 9.52 17.18
C LYS A 89 4.89 9.80 15.74
N ILE A 90 4.70 8.81 14.87
CA ILE A 90 5.03 8.89 13.45
C ILE A 90 3.98 9.75 12.76
N HIS A 91 4.44 10.79 12.08
CA HIS A 91 3.60 11.71 11.31
C HIS A 91 3.56 11.25 9.85
N SER A 92 2.39 10.89 9.36
CA SER A 92 2.22 10.37 8.00
C SER A 92 0.87 10.79 7.41
N THR A 93 0.71 10.54 6.11
CA THR A 93 -0.49 10.85 5.35
C THR A 93 -1.72 10.11 5.87
N LYS A 94 -2.87 10.76 5.76
CA LYS A 94 -4.21 10.24 6.00
C LYS A 94 -5.05 10.45 4.73
N ARG A 95 -6.31 10.04 4.78
CA ARG A 95 -7.29 10.27 3.69
C ARG A 95 -7.40 11.76 3.36
N ASP A 96 -7.80 12.05 2.12
CA ASP A 96 -8.15 13.40 1.64
C ASP A 96 -6.98 14.41 1.70
N GLY A 97 -5.75 13.94 1.50
CA GLY A 97 -4.55 14.79 1.51
C GLY A 97 -4.17 15.33 2.90
N GLN A 98 -4.77 14.81 3.98
CA GLN A 98 -4.47 15.21 5.35
C GLN A 98 -3.26 14.47 5.90
N TYR A 99 -2.75 14.92 7.05
CA TYR A 99 -1.70 14.25 7.81
C TYR A 99 -2.15 14.01 9.24
N GLY A 100 -1.57 13.02 9.89
CA GLY A 100 -1.72 12.87 11.33
C GLY A 100 -0.67 11.97 11.96
N THR A 101 -0.76 11.87 13.28
CA THR A 101 0.24 11.19 14.09
C THR A 101 -0.34 9.91 14.67
N ALA A 102 0.42 8.82 14.62
CA ALA A 102 0.07 7.53 15.20
C ALA A 102 1.29 6.87 15.86
N SER A 103 1.04 5.92 16.77
CA SER A 103 2.07 5.10 17.41
C SER A 103 1.72 3.62 17.30
N GLY A 104 2.72 2.76 17.11
CA GLY A 104 2.54 1.32 17.01
C GLY A 104 3.67 0.62 16.23
N THR A 105 3.80 -0.70 16.41
CA THR A 105 4.67 -1.55 15.55
C THR A 105 4.23 -1.49 14.08
N SER A 106 2.93 -1.23 13.84
CA SER A 106 2.37 -0.91 12.52
C SER A 106 2.96 0.34 11.85
N GLN A 107 3.53 1.26 12.62
CA GLN A 107 4.19 2.47 12.13
C GLN A 107 5.70 2.27 11.96
N ALA A 108 6.30 1.33 12.70
CA ALA A 108 7.71 0.94 12.54
C ALA A 108 7.93 0.09 11.27
N THR A 109 7.02 -0.83 10.99
CA THR A 109 7.11 -1.80 9.87
C THR A 109 7.37 -1.16 8.49
N PRO A 110 6.70 -0.06 8.10
CA PRO A 110 6.96 0.59 6.81
C PRO A 110 8.35 1.23 6.70
N HIS A 111 8.97 1.65 7.81
CA HIS A 111 10.35 2.16 7.78
C HIS A 111 11.31 1.05 7.36
N VAL A 112 11.21 -0.13 7.98
CA VAL A 112 12.03 -1.31 7.62
C VAL A 112 11.80 -1.73 6.18
N SER A 113 10.53 -1.73 5.74
CA SER A 113 10.17 -2.06 4.35
C SER A 113 10.79 -1.06 3.35
N GLY A 114 10.77 0.24 3.67
CA GLY A 114 11.40 1.27 2.84
C GLY A 114 12.92 1.14 2.78
N VAL A 115 13.57 0.78 3.90
CA VAL A 115 15.01 0.52 3.92
C VAL A 115 15.37 -0.72 3.11
N ALA A 116 14.55 -1.77 3.16
CA ALA A 116 14.72 -2.95 2.32
C ALA A 116 14.66 -2.60 0.82
N ALA A 117 13.73 -1.71 0.43
CA ALA A 117 13.63 -1.22 -0.94
C ALA A 117 14.87 -0.39 -1.33
N LEU A 118 15.43 0.40 -0.42
CA LEU A 118 16.68 1.12 -0.65
C LEU A 118 17.85 0.17 -0.87
N ILE A 119 17.96 -0.90 -0.06
CA ILE A 119 18.99 -1.94 -0.22
C ILE A 119 18.89 -2.60 -1.61
N LEU A 120 17.68 -3.03 -1.99
CA LEU A 120 17.42 -3.59 -3.32
C LEU A 120 17.84 -2.63 -4.43
N SER A 121 17.51 -1.34 -4.29
CA SER A 121 17.86 -0.33 -5.29
C SER A 121 19.37 0.00 -5.35
N ALA A 122 20.07 -0.10 -4.22
CA ALA A 122 21.51 0.17 -4.13
C ALA A 122 22.36 -0.98 -4.70
N GLY A 123 21.86 -2.22 -4.61
CA GLY A 123 22.47 -3.43 -5.16
C GLY A 123 22.49 -3.55 -6.70
N VAL A 124 21.95 -2.58 -7.43
CA VAL A 124 21.90 -2.59 -8.90
C VAL A 124 23.21 -2.10 -9.54
N ASN A 125 24.15 -1.48 -8.79
CA ASN A 125 25.26 -0.75 -9.43
C ASN A 125 26.69 -0.99 -8.92
N ASP A 126 26.98 -1.78 -7.87
CA ASP A 126 28.38 -2.04 -7.52
C ASP A 126 28.55 -3.31 -6.70
N LEU A 127 29.61 -4.08 -7.02
CA LEU A 127 29.99 -5.43 -6.56
C LEU A 127 29.57 -6.58 -7.50
N ASN A 128 30.33 -6.70 -8.59
CA ASN A 128 30.58 -7.94 -9.38
C ASN A 128 29.53 -8.44 -10.38
N ASN A 129 28.58 -7.63 -10.82
CA ASN A 129 27.67 -8.01 -11.93
C ASN A 129 26.76 -9.23 -11.63
N ASP A 130 26.66 -9.61 -10.35
CA ASP A 130 25.75 -10.61 -9.80
C ASP A 130 24.89 -9.88 -8.76
N GLY A 131 23.84 -9.20 -9.20
CA GLY A 131 23.00 -8.37 -8.33
C GLY A 131 22.51 -9.12 -7.08
N LEU A 132 22.36 -8.40 -5.96
CA LEU A 132 21.71 -8.89 -4.74
C LEU A 132 20.26 -9.31 -5.09
N THR A 133 20.04 -10.60 -5.33
CA THR A 133 18.85 -11.13 -6.06
C THR A 133 17.96 -12.03 -5.22
N ASN A 134 18.09 -12.06 -3.88
CA ASN A 134 17.15 -12.79 -3.03
C ASN A 134 16.81 -12.05 -1.71
N ASN A 135 15.59 -12.25 -1.23
CA ASN A 135 15.07 -11.72 0.03
C ASN A 135 15.91 -12.08 1.27
N ARG A 136 16.69 -13.16 1.25
CA ARG A 136 17.60 -13.54 2.35
C ARG A 136 18.75 -12.54 2.48
N ASP A 137 19.36 -12.13 1.38
CA ASP A 137 20.48 -11.17 1.39
C ASP A 137 20.01 -9.78 1.83
N VAL A 138 18.81 -9.37 1.41
CA VAL A 138 18.20 -8.11 1.87
C VAL A 138 17.89 -8.16 3.37
N ARG A 139 17.33 -9.29 3.85
CA ARG A 139 17.09 -9.50 5.29
C ARG A 139 18.39 -9.42 6.09
N LEU A 140 19.46 -10.07 5.62
CA LEU A 140 20.77 -9.98 6.27
C LEU A 140 21.31 -8.55 6.31
N GLN A 141 21.20 -7.80 5.22
CA GLN A 141 21.63 -6.39 5.20
C GLN A 141 20.80 -5.50 6.13
N LEU A 142 19.50 -5.75 6.27
CA LEU A 142 18.67 -5.06 7.25
C LEU A 142 19.17 -5.32 8.68
N LEU A 143 19.49 -6.58 9.00
CA LEU A 143 20.02 -6.96 10.30
C LEU A 143 21.41 -6.35 10.54
N MET A 144 22.27 -6.29 9.51
CA MET A 144 23.59 -5.65 9.62
C MET A 144 23.52 -4.13 9.77
N ALA A 145 22.45 -3.52 9.26
CA ALA A 145 22.19 -2.10 9.36
C ALA A 145 21.62 -1.69 10.72
N THR A 146 21.32 -2.61 11.64
CA THR A 146 20.84 -2.24 12.96
C THR A 146 21.95 -1.64 13.82
N ARG A 147 21.64 -0.66 14.65
CA ARG A 147 22.51 -0.16 15.72
C ARG A 147 22.07 -0.79 17.04
N ASP A 148 23.02 -1.44 17.71
CA ASP A 148 22.85 -1.99 19.06
C ASP A 148 22.65 -0.85 20.09
N LEU A 149 21.75 -1.08 21.06
CA LEU A 149 21.34 -0.10 22.07
C LEU A 149 21.91 -0.36 23.46
N GLY A 150 22.80 -1.35 23.62
CA GLY A 150 23.64 -1.44 24.82
C GLY A 150 23.62 -2.76 25.58
N ASP A 151 22.91 -3.80 25.11
CA ASP A 151 23.07 -5.17 25.58
C ASP A 151 23.53 -6.05 24.40
N PRO A 152 24.68 -6.75 24.48
CA PRO A 152 25.26 -7.40 23.32
C PRO A 152 24.43 -8.62 22.90
N GLY A 153 23.81 -8.55 21.72
CA GLY A 153 23.56 -9.74 20.91
C GLY A 153 22.17 -9.91 20.34
N TRP A 154 21.09 -9.59 21.08
CA TRP A 154 19.66 -9.68 20.67
C TRP A 154 18.75 -9.48 21.91
N ASP A 155 17.60 -8.79 21.80
CA ASP A 155 16.62 -8.56 22.89
C ASP A 155 15.17 -8.83 22.48
N ASP A 156 14.32 -9.20 23.45
CA ASP A 156 12.92 -9.59 23.23
C ASP A 156 11.98 -8.47 22.77
N LEU A 157 12.42 -7.20 22.83
CA LEU A 157 11.69 -6.00 22.39
C LEU A 157 12.26 -5.35 21.14
N TYR A 158 13.59 -5.36 20.95
CA TYR A 158 14.24 -4.68 19.80
C TYR A 158 14.99 -5.60 18.84
N GLY A 159 14.94 -6.92 19.07
CA GLY A 159 15.66 -7.90 18.26
C GLY A 159 17.14 -7.56 18.22
N TYR A 160 17.72 -7.52 17.02
CA TYR A 160 19.11 -7.16 16.77
C TYR A 160 19.42 -5.65 16.87
N GLY A 161 18.43 -4.80 17.15
CA GLY A 161 18.60 -3.35 17.35
C GLY A 161 17.78 -2.49 16.41
N ILE A 162 18.07 -1.18 16.37
CA ILE A 162 17.32 -0.20 15.57
C ILE A 162 17.92 -0.04 14.19
N ILE A 163 17.10 -0.10 13.14
CA ILE A 163 17.56 0.14 11.78
C ILE A 163 18.24 1.52 11.63
N ASP A 164 19.49 1.53 11.18
CA ASP A 164 20.26 2.74 10.89
C ASP A 164 20.70 2.77 9.42
N VAL A 165 19.97 3.56 8.65
CA VAL A 165 20.15 3.71 7.21
C VAL A 165 21.55 4.23 6.84
N ASN A 166 22.20 4.99 7.73
CA ASN A 166 23.55 5.50 7.44
C ASN A 166 24.59 4.39 7.40
N ARG A 167 24.36 3.27 8.11
CA ARG A 167 25.26 2.10 8.08
C ARG A 167 25.25 1.39 6.73
N ILE A 168 24.16 1.55 5.98
CA ILE A 168 24.01 1.03 4.61
C ILE A 168 24.84 1.85 3.62
N PHE A 169 24.93 3.18 3.81
CA PHE A 169 25.54 4.10 2.83
C PHE A 169 26.95 4.63 3.19
N ASN A 170 27.34 4.68 4.46
CA ASN A 170 28.64 5.22 4.90
C ASN A 170 29.72 4.15 5.07
N SER A 171 29.33 2.88 5.08
CA SER A 171 30.27 1.78 4.97
C SER A 171 30.72 1.75 3.50
N ARG A 172 31.97 2.14 3.18
CA ARG A 172 32.64 1.50 2.02
C ARG A 172 32.35 0.01 2.16
N PRO A 173 31.98 -0.76 1.12
CA PRO A 173 31.66 -2.17 1.30
C PRO A 173 32.81 -2.78 2.07
N ILE A 174 32.57 -3.03 3.36
CA ILE A 174 33.63 -3.49 4.23
C ILE A 174 33.87 -4.87 3.66
N GLN A 175 35.05 -5.12 3.11
CA GLN A 175 35.46 -6.48 2.83
C GLN A 175 35.71 -7.12 4.19
N LEU A 176 34.60 -7.45 4.84
CA LEU A 176 34.55 -8.16 6.10
C LEU A 176 35.10 -9.56 5.83
N PRO A 177 35.78 -10.13 6.81
CA PRO A 177 35.86 -11.57 6.94
C PRO A 177 34.46 -12.17 6.82
N ASP A 178 34.15 -12.88 5.73
CA ASP A 178 32.93 -13.68 5.66
C ASP A 178 33.15 -14.94 6.51
N LEU A 179 32.76 -14.89 7.78
CA LEU A 179 33.15 -15.90 8.77
C LEU A 179 32.11 -17.00 8.92
N SER A 180 32.23 -18.12 8.22
CA SER A 180 31.31 -19.27 8.37
C SER A 180 31.68 -20.14 9.57
N LEU A 181 30.68 -20.54 10.37
CA LEU A 181 30.85 -21.40 11.55
C LEU A 181 30.25 -22.79 11.28
N SER A 182 31.05 -23.85 11.44
CA SER A 182 30.57 -25.24 11.38
C SER A 182 30.75 -25.94 12.74
N ILE A 183 29.72 -26.63 13.22
CA ILE A 183 29.76 -27.43 14.45
C ILE A 183 29.81 -28.90 14.06
N ARG A 184 30.77 -29.66 14.59
CA ARG A 184 30.80 -31.11 14.46
C ARG A 184 30.36 -31.74 15.78
N ASP A 185 29.22 -32.42 15.76
CA ASP A 185 28.82 -33.35 16.83
C ASP A 185 29.34 -34.73 16.45
N ASP A 186 30.15 -35.34 17.32
CA ASP A 186 30.71 -36.63 17.02
C ASP A 186 29.70 -37.80 17.24
N ARG A 187 28.48 -37.63 17.82
CA ARG A 187 27.46 -38.71 17.98
C ARG A 187 25.98 -38.27 18.18
N ASP A 188 25.03 -39.07 17.69
CA ASP A 188 23.55 -38.99 17.91
C ASP A 188 23.13 -39.02 19.42
N PRO A 189 21.98 -38.44 19.84
CA PRO A 189 21.74 -38.04 21.22
C PRO A 189 21.20 -39.18 22.12
N VAL A 190 21.05 -38.84 23.40
CA VAL A 190 20.40 -39.57 24.51
C VAL A 190 21.40 -40.27 25.45
N PHE A 191 21.96 -39.55 26.44
CA PHE A 191 22.09 -40.05 27.83
C PHE A 191 22.36 -38.90 28.84
N ARG A 192 21.73 -38.99 30.02
CA ARG A 192 21.82 -38.04 31.15
C ARG A 192 23.25 -37.78 31.63
N GLY A 193 23.57 -36.52 31.95
CA GLY A 193 24.64 -36.18 32.92
C GLY A 193 26.09 -36.23 32.41
N HIS A 194 26.32 -36.49 31.13
CA HIS A 194 27.64 -36.54 30.52
C HIS A 194 27.97 -35.24 29.77
N TRP A 195 29.28 -34.93 29.70
CA TRP A 195 29.79 -33.84 28.88
C TRP A 195 29.95 -34.35 27.45
N PHE A 196 29.42 -33.59 26.49
CA PHE A 196 29.55 -33.82 25.05
C PHE A 196 30.56 -32.84 24.51
N ASN A 197 31.52 -33.31 23.71
CA ASN A 197 32.52 -32.45 23.10
C ASN A 197 32.06 -32.02 21.71
N TYR A 198 32.25 -30.75 21.39
CA TYR A 198 31.94 -30.14 20.11
C TYR A 198 33.21 -29.49 19.58
N SER A 199 33.47 -29.65 18.29
CA SER A 199 34.51 -28.89 17.60
C SER A 199 33.84 -27.84 16.71
N LEU A 200 34.20 -26.58 16.94
CA LEU A 200 33.67 -25.42 16.25
C LEU A 200 34.75 -24.87 15.34
N THR A 201 34.53 -24.94 14.03
CA THR A 201 35.48 -24.40 13.05
C THR A 201 34.95 -23.09 12.47
N ILE A 202 35.77 -22.05 12.57
CA ILE A 202 35.52 -20.71 12.05
C ILE A 202 36.40 -20.53 10.83
N GLN A 203 35.80 -20.20 9.70
CA GLN A 203 36.48 -19.99 8.42
C GLN A 203 36.28 -18.57 7.92
N ASN A 204 37.34 -17.87 7.58
CA ASN A 204 37.30 -16.52 7.03
C ASN A 204 37.30 -16.57 5.49
N ASN A 205 36.12 -16.45 4.86
CA ASN A 205 35.90 -16.38 3.43
C ASN A 205 36.03 -14.95 2.87
N GLY A 206 36.27 -13.97 3.73
CA GLY A 206 36.44 -12.58 3.32
C GLY A 206 37.84 -12.30 2.80
N ALA A 207 37.97 -11.17 2.11
CA ALA A 207 39.22 -10.73 1.48
C ALA A 207 40.17 -9.95 2.41
N ALA A 208 39.84 -9.85 3.70
CA ALA A 208 40.66 -9.25 4.76
C ALA A 208 40.89 -10.23 5.92
N ASP A 209 42.06 -10.15 6.58
CA ASP A 209 42.37 -11.01 7.72
C ASP A 209 41.49 -10.66 8.93
N ALA A 210 41.02 -11.67 9.66
CA ALA A 210 40.32 -11.48 10.92
C ALA A 210 41.34 -11.47 12.06
N THR A 211 41.64 -10.32 12.65
CA THR A 211 42.51 -10.20 13.83
C THR A 211 41.67 -10.27 15.10
N ASP A 212 42.15 -10.92 16.17
CA ASP A 212 41.52 -10.94 17.50
C ASP A 212 40.03 -11.36 17.51
N ALA A 213 39.68 -12.36 16.71
CA ALA A 213 38.32 -12.90 16.68
C ALA A 213 37.94 -13.53 18.03
N LYS A 214 36.69 -13.33 18.43
CA LYS A 214 36.04 -13.91 19.60
C LYS A 214 34.78 -14.64 19.18
N LEU A 215 34.39 -15.70 19.88
CA LEU A 215 33.17 -16.44 19.65
C LEU A 215 32.25 -16.32 20.87
N LEU A 216 31.04 -15.78 20.68
CA LEU A 216 30.00 -15.72 21.69
C LEU A 216 29.05 -16.90 21.50
N LEU A 217 28.82 -17.66 22.56
CA LEU A 217 27.92 -18.80 22.60
C LEU A 217 26.74 -18.47 23.50
N THR A 218 25.53 -18.61 22.97
CA THR A 218 24.26 -18.43 23.70
C THR A 218 23.53 -19.76 23.81
N ASN A 219 22.93 -20.00 24.98
CA ASN A 219 22.43 -21.30 25.36
C ASN A 219 20.98 -21.24 25.87
N PRO A 220 20.10 -22.21 25.58
CA PRO A 220 18.83 -22.32 26.26
C PRO A 220 19.02 -22.48 27.78
N VAL A 221 18.02 -22.02 28.54
CA VAL A 221 17.87 -22.28 29.97
C VAL A 221 18.12 -23.78 30.26
N ASP A 222 18.99 -24.11 31.23
CA ASP A 222 19.30 -25.46 31.74
C ASP A 222 20.49 -26.25 31.15
N MET A 223 21.52 -25.60 30.60
CA MET A 223 22.74 -26.29 30.12
C MET A 223 24.07 -25.62 30.53
N ALA A 224 25.11 -26.45 30.74
CA ALA A 224 26.44 -26.03 31.17
C ALA A 224 27.49 -26.08 30.04
N ILE A 225 28.15 -24.92 29.83
CA ILE A 225 29.29 -24.55 28.96
C ILE A 225 30.72 -24.80 29.51
N LYS A 226 31.65 -25.53 28.87
CA LYS A 226 33.09 -25.34 29.15
C LYS A 226 33.97 -25.45 27.90
N GLY A 227 35.06 -24.70 27.82
CA GLY A 227 36.01 -24.77 26.70
C GLY A 227 37.33 -24.12 27.04
N ASP A 228 38.41 -24.54 26.39
CA ASP A 228 39.73 -23.91 26.56
C ASP A 228 39.67 -22.49 25.97
N ASN A 229 40.08 -21.48 26.74
CA ASN A 229 39.96 -20.04 26.39
C ASN A 229 38.53 -19.47 26.31
N CYS A 230 37.54 -20.12 26.93
CA CYS A 230 36.18 -19.60 27.08
C CYS A 230 35.91 -19.08 28.50
N THR A 231 35.31 -17.90 28.63
CA THR A 231 34.94 -17.27 29.91
C THR A 231 33.48 -16.79 29.89
N PRO A 232 32.72 -16.94 30.98
CA PRO A 232 31.37 -16.36 31.10
C PRO A 232 31.42 -14.83 31.01
N VAL A 233 30.49 -14.24 30.26
CA VAL A 233 30.32 -12.79 30.20
C VAL A 233 29.46 -12.37 31.40
N ASP A 234 29.97 -11.43 32.21
CA ASP A 234 29.25 -10.72 33.28
C ASP A 234 28.98 -11.42 34.63
N GLY A 235 29.92 -12.23 35.14
CA GLY A 235 29.86 -12.73 36.53
C GLY A 235 28.65 -13.61 36.88
N ARG A 236 27.83 -13.93 35.88
CA ARG A 236 26.74 -14.90 35.95
C ARG A 236 27.35 -16.28 36.09
N LEU A 237 26.99 -16.94 37.20
CA LEU A 237 27.75 -18.01 37.85
C LEU A 237 28.13 -19.19 36.93
N ASN A 238 29.34 -19.70 37.15
CA ASN A 238 29.74 -21.06 36.78
C ASN A 238 28.68 -22.07 37.27
N ALA A 239 28.38 -23.05 36.42
CA ALA A 239 27.30 -24.03 36.56
C ALA A 239 27.40 -25.05 37.72
N ASP A 240 28.06 -24.72 38.84
CA ASP A 240 28.14 -25.57 40.02
C ASP A 240 27.25 -25.11 41.20
N SER A 241 26.62 -23.95 41.12
CA SER A 241 25.70 -23.45 42.15
C SER A 241 24.29 -23.30 41.58
N GLY A 242 23.40 -24.23 41.92
CA GLY A 242 22.01 -24.31 41.44
C GLY A 242 21.15 -23.09 41.79
N GLY A 243 21.30 -22.01 41.02
CA GLY A 243 20.47 -20.81 41.05
C GLY A 243 19.46 -20.79 39.91
N SER A 244 18.26 -20.29 40.19
CA SER A 244 17.07 -20.31 39.33
C SER A 244 16.71 -18.91 38.83
N GLU A 245 17.48 -18.33 37.91
CA GLU A 245 17.09 -17.06 37.27
C GLU A 245 17.13 -17.16 35.74
N ASN A 246 16.00 -16.75 35.12
CA ASN A 246 15.67 -16.77 33.70
C ASN A 246 16.49 -15.75 32.87
N SER A 247 17.78 -16.00 32.67
CA SER A 247 18.52 -15.32 31.61
C SER A 247 19.51 -16.28 30.96
N ASP A 248 19.53 -16.34 29.63
CA ASP A 248 20.41 -17.22 28.87
C ASP A 248 21.89 -16.92 29.20
N PRO A 249 22.69 -17.93 29.62
CA PRO A 249 24.10 -17.71 29.91
C PRO A 249 24.91 -17.52 28.62
N VAL A 250 25.69 -16.43 28.55
CA VAL A 250 26.57 -16.10 27.41
C VAL A 250 28.03 -16.47 27.75
N MET A 251 28.66 -17.27 26.89
CA MET A 251 30.10 -17.59 26.98
C MET A 251 30.89 -16.90 25.87
N GLU A 252 32.00 -16.25 26.21
CA GLU A 252 32.96 -15.66 25.26
C GLU A 252 34.21 -16.52 25.16
N CYS A 253 34.56 -16.97 23.96
CA CYS A 253 35.76 -17.74 23.67
C CYS A 253 36.74 -16.96 22.80
N GLN A 254 38.02 -16.93 23.17
CA GLN A 254 39.07 -16.29 22.35
C GLN A 254 39.47 -17.20 21.18
N VAL A 255 39.39 -16.68 19.95
CA VAL A 255 39.72 -17.41 18.70
C VAL A 255 41.02 -16.89 18.07
N GLY A 256 41.26 -15.58 18.13
CA GLY A 256 42.49 -14.95 17.66
C GLY A 256 42.52 -14.71 16.13
N TRP A 257 43.71 -14.74 15.54
CA TRP A 257 43.92 -14.38 14.13
C TRP A 257 43.54 -15.49 13.15
N ILE A 258 42.75 -15.16 12.11
CA ILE A 258 42.31 -16.03 11.02
C ILE A 258 42.62 -15.37 9.67
N ALA A 259 43.43 -16.04 8.84
CA ALA A 259 43.82 -15.55 7.53
C ALA A 259 42.62 -15.38 6.59
N LYS A 260 42.64 -14.36 5.73
CA LYS A 260 41.67 -14.15 4.64
C LYS A 260 41.61 -15.29 3.63
N ASN A 261 40.58 -15.30 2.78
CA ASN A 261 40.42 -16.20 1.63
C ASN A 261 40.49 -17.70 2.00
N GLY A 262 39.70 -18.13 2.99
CA GLY A 262 39.53 -19.52 3.38
C GLY A 262 40.40 -19.98 4.56
N GLY A 263 41.03 -19.07 5.32
CA GLY A 263 41.75 -19.45 6.54
C GLY A 263 40.80 -19.95 7.63
N THR A 264 41.22 -20.96 8.40
CA THR A 264 40.38 -21.58 9.44
C THR A 264 41.02 -21.60 10.83
N ARG A 265 40.18 -21.62 11.86
CA ARG A 265 40.51 -21.92 13.25
C ARG A 265 39.46 -22.84 13.85
N THR A 266 39.89 -23.79 14.67
CA THR A 266 38.99 -24.71 15.36
C THR A 266 39.11 -24.52 16.86
N LEU A 267 37.97 -24.51 17.54
CA LEU A 267 37.84 -24.44 18.99
C LEU A 267 37.07 -25.66 19.49
N ASP A 268 37.62 -26.35 20.48
CA ASP A 268 36.95 -27.47 21.12
C ASP A 268 36.26 -27.01 22.41
N ILE A 269 34.96 -27.27 22.51
CA ILE A 269 34.15 -27.01 23.71
C ILE A 269 33.47 -28.29 24.17
N ALA A 270 32.94 -28.28 25.40
CA ALA A 270 32.10 -29.34 25.91
C ALA A 270 30.83 -28.78 26.57
N ALA A 271 29.68 -29.41 26.34
CA ALA A 271 28.40 -29.02 26.93
C ALA A 271 27.72 -30.18 27.70
N LYS A 272 26.90 -29.86 28.70
CA LYS A 272 26.16 -30.84 29.52
C LYS A 272 24.75 -30.37 29.88
N MET A 273 23.75 -31.24 29.74
CA MET A 273 22.35 -30.97 30.11
C MET A 273 22.08 -31.11 31.61
N MET A 274 21.26 -30.21 32.18
CA MET A 274 21.01 -30.14 33.63
C MET A 274 19.59 -30.54 34.06
N LEU A 275 18.53 -30.45 33.21
CA LEU A 275 17.14 -30.83 33.54
C LEU A 275 16.46 -31.78 32.52
N PRO A 276 15.51 -32.65 32.93
CA PRO A 276 14.85 -33.61 32.04
C PRO A 276 13.65 -33.03 31.27
N GLY A 277 13.56 -33.31 29.96
CA GLY A 277 12.32 -33.14 29.17
C GLY A 277 12.40 -32.31 27.89
N VAL A 278 13.57 -31.74 27.57
CA VAL A 278 13.75 -30.89 26.38
C VAL A 278 14.57 -31.65 25.33
N THR A 279 14.05 -31.75 24.11
CA THR A 279 14.80 -32.21 22.92
C THR A 279 15.37 -30.99 22.21
N SER A 280 16.50 -30.46 22.68
CA SER A 280 17.23 -29.38 21.97
C SER A 280 18.70 -29.72 21.82
N THR A 281 19.28 -29.30 20.70
CA THR A 281 20.73 -29.27 20.47
C THR A 281 21.42 -28.29 21.42
N ALA A 282 22.66 -28.61 21.82
CA ALA A 282 23.31 -27.95 22.96
C ALA A 282 23.86 -26.54 22.70
N VAL A 283 23.87 -26.09 21.44
CA VAL A 283 24.27 -24.72 21.05
C VAL A 283 23.24 -24.26 20.03
N THR A 284 22.39 -23.30 20.40
CA THR A 284 21.29 -22.84 19.54
C THR A 284 21.66 -21.60 18.72
N LYS A 285 22.61 -20.78 19.19
CA LYS A 285 23.09 -19.57 18.51
C LYS A 285 24.55 -19.28 18.88
N ALA A 286 25.38 -18.91 17.90
CA ALA A 286 26.80 -18.60 18.09
C ALA A 286 27.25 -17.48 17.15
N ARG A 287 28.03 -16.51 17.65
CA ARG A 287 28.43 -15.28 16.93
C ARG A 287 29.94 -15.03 16.97
N VAL A 288 30.55 -14.62 15.86
CA VAL A 288 31.98 -14.22 15.83
C VAL A 288 32.12 -12.69 15.91
N VAL A 289 33.09 -12.18 16.67
CA VAL A 289 33.32 -10.74 16.92
C VAL A 289 34.79 -10.39 16.71
N THR A 290 35.12 -9.35 15.94
CA THR A 290 36.50 -8.84 15.77
C THR A 290 36.62 -7.36 16.22
N PRO A 291 37.78 -6.88 16.71
CA PRO A 291 37.96 -5.54 17.23
C PRO A 291 38.10 -4.42 16.20
N LEU A 292 38.23 -4.71 14.89
CA LEU A 292 38.08 -3.66 13.87
C LEU A 292 36.57 -3.42 13.64
N GLU A 293 36.03 -2.55 14.50
CA GLU A 293 34.65 -2.09 14.62
C GLU A 293 33.64 -3.12 15.16
N ALA A 294 33.22 -2.85 16.39
CA ALA A 294 32.11 -3.49 17.09
C ALA A 294 30.79 -3.29 16.33
N ASN A 295 30.54 -4.14 15.33
CA ASN A 295 29.24 -4.61 14.83
C ASN A 295 29.43 -5.13 13.42
N THR A 296 29.42 -6.46 13.24
CA THR A 296 28.75 -7.21 12.15
C THR A 296 29.45 -8.56 11.92
N ALA A 297 28.66 -9.64 12.00
CA ALA A 297 28.80 -10.96 11.37
C ALA A 297 28.00 -11.95 12.23
N ASP A 298 26.74 -12.21 11.87
CA ASP A 298 26.00 -13.39 12.34
C ASP A 298 25.76 -14.25 11.09
N ASN A 299 26.59 -15.28 10.92
CA ASN A 299 26.42 -16.27 9.87
C ASN A 299 25.55 -17.39 10.44
N SER A 300 24.35 -17.51 9.88
CA SER A 300 23.51 -18.70 10.04
C SER A 300 24.32 -19.95 9.68
N ILE A 301 24.28 -20.94 10.57
CA ILE A 301 24.91 -22.27 10.51
C ILE A 301 24.89 -22.84 9.06
N GLU A 302 26.06 -23.09 8.48
CA GLU A 302 26.22 -24.00 7.34
C GLU A 302 27.10 -25.19 7.74
N GLU A 303 26.50 -26.37 7.68
CA GLU A 303 27.16 -27.66 7.86
C GLU A 303 27.95 -27.99 6.58
N SER A 304 29.25 -27.62 6.49
CA SER A 304 30.08 -27.97 5.33
C SER A 304 30.96 -29.19 5.61
N THR A 305 30.61 -30.29 4.96
CA THR A 305 31.48 -31.45 4.74
C THR A 305 32.39 -31.18 3.53
N THR A 306 33.50 -31.94 3.44
CA THR A 306 34.54 -31.90 2.39
C THR A 306 34.00 -31.74 0.96
N ILE A 307 34.65 -30.91 0.11
CA ILE A 307 34.31 -30.69 -1.31
C ILE A 307 34.53 -31.97 -2.12
N SER A 308 33.54 -32.86 -2.06
CA SER A 308 33.12 -33.70 -3.18
C SER A 308 32.16 -32.85 -4.01
N ASN A 309 32.23 -32.92 -5.34
CA ASN A 309 31.24 -32.27 -6.22
C ASN A 309 29.82 -32.60 -5.74
N ARG A 310 29.13 -31.60 -5.20
CA ARG A 310 27.79 -31.69 -4.63
C ARG A 310 26.81 -31.47 -5.77
N PRO A 311 25.77 -32.31 -5.86
CA PRO A 311 24.76 -32.10 -6.89
C PRO A 311 24.04 -30.76 -6.69
N PRO A 312 23.60 -30.11 -7.78
CA PRO A 312 22.80 -28.90 -7.67
C PRO A 312 21.49 -29.17 -6.92
N THR A 313 20.81 -28.11 -6.51
CA THR A 313 19.46 -28.12 -5.95
C THR A 313 18.52 -27.37 -6.90
N ALA A 314 17.44 -28.01 -7.32
CA ALA A 314 16.44 -27.37 -8.16
C ALA A 314 15.41 -26.60 -7.30
N GLY A 315 15.07 -25.38 -7.72
CA GLY A 315 13.98 -24.62 -7.12
C GLY A 315 12.62 -25.07 -7.66
N LYS A 316 11.56 -24.75 -6.90
CA LYS A 316 10.19 -24.95 -7.36
C LYS A 316 9.83 -23.84 -8.34
N VAL A 317 9.33 -24.23 -9.51
CA VAL A 317 8.82 -23.29 -10.52
C VAL A 317 7.32 -23.49 -10.62
N ARG A 318 6.56 -22.39 -10.54
CA ARG A 318 5.10 -22.40 -10.69
C ARG A 318 4.69 -21.55 -11.87
N ILE A 319 3.78 -22.07 -12.68
CA ILE A 319 3.18 -21.31 -13.78
C ILE A 319 1.66 -21.40 -13.76
N ASP A 320 1.01 -20.26 -13.97
CA ASP A 320 -0.43 -20.16 -14.21
C ASP A 320 -0.69 -20.10 -15.72
N ALA A 321 -1.23 -21.19 -16.26
CA ALA A 321 -1.54 -21.30 -17.67
C ALA A 321 -3.04 -21.07 -17.91
N VAL A 322 -3.37 -20.43 -19.03
CA VAL A 322 -4.76 -20.36 -19.51
C VAL A 322 -5.05 -21.59 -20.35
N MET A 323 -6.20 -22.23 -20.13
CA MET A 323 -6.63 -23.40 -20.89
C MET A 323 -6.51 -23.17 -22.41
N ASN A 324 -6.01 -24.19 -23.12
CA ASN A 324 -5.73 -24.20 -24.57
C ASN A 324 -4.73 -23.14 -25.07
N THR A 325 -4.07 -22.41 -24.17
CA THR A 325 -3.09 -21.39 -24.52
C THR A 325 -1.70 -21.87 -24.12
N ALA A 326 -0.75 -21.78 -25.05
CA ALA A 326 0.64 -22.07 -24.74
C ALA A 326 1.24 -20.94 -23.89
N ILE A 327 2.04 -21.30 -22.89
CA ILE A 327 2.77 -20.36 -22.04
C ILE A 327 4.24 -20.75 -22.04
N THR A 328 5.13 -19.75 -21.98
CA THR A 328 6.57 -19.98 -21.84
C THR A 328 6.97 -19.60 -20.41
N THR A 329 7.69 -20.49 -19.74
CA THR A 329 8.22 -20.24 -18.40
C THR A 329 9.31 -19.17 -18.46
N ASP A 330 9.54 -18.50 -17.34
CA ASP A 330 10.83 -17.86 -17.11
C ASP A 330 11.96 -18.89 -17.10
N ASN A 331 13.20 -18.41 -17.14
CA ASN A 331 14.37 -19.28 -17.09
C ASN A 331 14.41 -20.03 -15.76
N VAL A 332 14.17 -21.33 -15.80
CA VAL A 332 14.08 -22.16 -14.59
C VAL A 332 15.39 -22.27 -13.84
N LEU A 333 16.52 -22.04 -14.54
CA LEU A 333 17.86 -22.08 -13.94
C LEU A 333 18.06 -20.95 -12.91
N HIS A 334 17.29 -19.86 -13.00
CA HIS A 334 17.29 -18.80 -11.97
C HIS A 334 16.83 -19.31 -10.59
N PHE A 335 16.03 -20.37 -10.56
CA PHE A 335 15.55 -20.98 -9.32
C PHE A 335 16.45 -22.11 -8.83
N ALA A 336 17.44 -22.53 -9.62
CA ALA A 336 18.40 -23.55 -9.24
C ALA A 336 19.57 -22.94 -8.45
N ARG A 337 20.19 -23.75 -7.59
CA ARG A 337 21.37 -23.37 -6.81
C ARG A 337 22.38 -24.49 -6.89
N ASP A 338 23.65 -24.13 -6.90
CA ASP A 338 24.73 -25.08 -6.72
C ASP A 338 25.66 -24.60 -5.60
N GLN A 339 26.02 -25.50 -4.70
CA GLN A 339 26.83 -25.16 -3.53
C GLN A 339 28.31 -25.03 -3.88
N ASP A 340 28.72 -25.61 -5.01
CA ASP A 340 30.08 -25.50 -5.55
C ASP A 340 30.23 -24.31 -6.51
N ARG A 341 29.10 -23.67 -6.86
CA ARG A 341 28.96 -22.51 -7.76
C ARG A 341 29.35 -22.82 -9.21
N ASP A 342 29.11 -24.04 -9.64
CA ASP A 342 29.26 -24.46 -11.03
C ASP A 342 28.19 -23.83 -11.94
N THR A 343 28.52 -23.70 -13.23
CA THR A 343 27.57 -23.22 -14.24
C THR A 343 26.54 -24.31 -14.53
N LEU A 344 25.27 -23.98 -14.31
CA LEU A 344 24.17 -24.93 -14.49
C LEU A 344 23.58 -24.90 -15.89
N TYR A 345 23.16 -26.07 -16.37
CA TYR A 345 22.43 -26.21 -17.62
C TYR A 345 21.33 -27.27 -17.51
N ILE A 346 20.36 -27.21 -18.43
CA ILE A 346 19.34 -28.24 -18.56
C ILE A 346 19.92 -29.43 -19.31
N ASP A 347 19.99 -30.58 -18.64
CA ASP A 347 20.49 -31.83 -19.21
C ASP A 347 19.39 -32.55 -20.01
N SER A 348 18.21 -32.68 -19.41
CA SER A 348 17.04 -33.30 -20.05
C SER A 348 15.72 -32.78 -19.46
N SER A 349 14.62 -33.04 -20.15
CA SER A 349 13.27 -32.69 -19.67
C SER A 349 12.22 -33.64 -20.21
N ASP A 350 11.11 -33.76 -19.50
CA ASP A 350 9.92 -34.40 -20.03
C ASP A 350 9.42 -33.63 -21.27
N SER A 351 9.09 -34.34 -22.35
CA SER A 351 8.46 -33.75 -23.54
C SER A 351 6.93 -33.70 -23.44
N VAL A 352 6.36 -34.38 -22.44
CA VAL A 352 4.93 -34.47 -22.18
C VAL A 352 4.70 -34.34 -20.67
N SER A 353 3.82 -33.44 -20.26
CA SER A 353 3.48 -33.25 -18.85
C SER A 353 2.65 -34.42 -18.30
N ARG A 354 2.50 -34.48 -16.98
CA ARG A 354 1.76 -35.53 -16.28
C ARG A 354 0.30 -35.63 -16.71
N ALA A 355 -0.36 -34.52 -17.04
CA ALA A 355 -1.72 -34.49 -17.55
C ALA A 355 -1.81 -34.65 -19.08
N GLY A 356 -0.68 -34.83 -19.78
CA GLY A 356 -0.62 -35.06 -21.22
C GLY A 356 -0.48 -33.79 -22.07
N GLY A 357 -0.05 -32.67 -21.47
CA GLY A 357 0.30 -31.44 -22.18
C GLY A 357 1.64 -31.57 -22.90
N THR A 358 1.89 -30.72 -23.89
CA THR A 358 3.16 -30.73 -24.64
C THR A 358 4.16 -29.77 -24.00
N VAL A 359 5.42 -30.21 -23.86
CA VAL A 359 6.51 -29.41 -23.31
C VAL A 359 7.63 -29.31 -24.34
N ILE A 360 8.05 -28.08 -24.64
CA ILE A 360 9.15 -27.78 -25.56
C ILE A 360 10.24 -27.06 -24.78
N ASN A 361 11.44 -27.65 -24.73
CA ASN A 361 12.63 -27.04 -24.15
C ASN A 361 13.37 -26.21 -25.21
N HIS A 362 13.69 -24.95 -24.91
CA HIS A 362 14.39 -24.05 -25.82
C HIS A 362 15.92 -24.07 -25.66
N GLY A 363 16.43 -24.78 -24.65
CA GLY A 363 17.87 -24.95 -24.40
C GLY A 363 18.54 -23.76 -23.69
N ASP A 364 17.81 -22.67 -23.46
CA ASP A 364 18.26 -21.49 -22.69
C ASP A 364 17.74 -21.49 -21.24
N GLY A 365 17.09 -22.58 -20.82
CA GLY A 365 16.46 -22.73 -19.51
C GLY A 365 14.98 -22.32 -19.48
N THR A 366 14.40 -21.89 -20.61
CA THR A 366 12.96 -21.66 -20.74
C THR A 366 12.25 -22.86 -21.38
N PHE A 367 10.97 -23.05 -21.02
CA PHE A 367 10.11 -24.10 -21.59
C PHE A 367 8.81 -23.51 -22.10
N THR A 368 8.36 -23.90 -23.29
CA THR A 368 6.97 -23.68 -23.70
C THR A 368 6.12 -24.89 -23.32
N TYR A 369 5.12 -24.66 -22.48
CA TYR A 369 4.10 -25.63 -22.12
C TYR A 369 2.79 -25.32 -22.86
N THR A 370 2.17 -26.35 -23.45
CA THR A 370 0.82 -26.28 -24.02
C THR A 370 -0.09 -27.27 -23.29
N PRO A 371 -1.15 -26.79 -22.59
CA PRO A 371 -2.08 -27.67 -21.89
C PRO A 371 -2.77 -28.67 -22.82
N PRO A 372 -3.20 -29.85 -22.31
CA PRO A 372 -4.11 -30.70 -23.05
C PRO A 372 -5.39 -29.94 -23.42
N LYS A 373 -5.99 -30.30 -24.55
CA LYS A 373 -7.21 -29.63 -25.02
C LYS A 373 -8.33 -29.76 -23.98
N ASN A 374 -8.92 -28.63 -23.63
CA ASN A 374 -10.02 -28.49 -22.66
C ASN A 374 -9.65 -28.93 -21.22
N PHE A 375 -8.37 -28.91 -20.86
CA PHE A 375 -7.91 -29.27 -19.53
C PHE A 375 -7.90 -28.06 -18.58
N THR A 376 -8.35 -28.29 -17.35
CA THR A 376 -8.25 -27.34 -16.22
C THR A 376 -7.85 -28.12 -14.97
N GLY A 377 -7.07 -27.49 -14.10
CA GLY A 377 -6.57 -28.15 -12.89
C GLY A 377 -5.05 -28.08 -12.80
N SER A 378 -4.50 -28.87 -11.89
CA SER A 378 -3.06 -28.93 -11.67
C SER A 378 -2.39 -29.92 -12.63
N ASP A 379 -1.26 -29.54 -13.19
CA ASP A 379 -0.38 -30.34 -14.04
C ASP A 379 1.08 -30.13 -13.60
N SER A 380 2.00 -30.94 -14.12
CA SER A 380 3.43 -30.78 -13.83
C SER A 380 4.28 -31.53 -14.85
N PHE A 381 5.52 -31.10 -15.01
CA PHE A 381 6.55 -31.87 -15.71
C PHE A 381 7.89 -31.71 -15.01
N ASN A 382 8.76 -32.70 -15.18
CA ASN A 382 10.10 -32.69 -14.60
C ASN A 382 11.15 -32.29 -15.63
N TYR A 383 12.24 -31.73 -15.12
CA TYR A 383 13.46 -31.46 -15.86
C TYR A 383 14.68 -31.81 -15.00
N VAL A 384 15.81 -32.05 -15.65
CA VAL A 384 17.08 -32.39 -15.00
C VAL A 384 18.06 -31.25 -15.23
N ILE A 385 18.63 -30.77 -14.13
CA ILE A 385 19.69 -29.76 -14.12
C ILE A 385 21.00 -30.47 -13.84
N SER A 386 22.07 -30.09 -14.54
CA SER A 386 23.41 -30.61 -14.29
C SER A 386 24.41 -29.48 -14.06
N ASP A 387 25.42 -29.77 -13.24
CA ASP A 387 26.58 -28.92 -12.96
C ASP A 387 27.75 -29.10 -13.94
N GLY A 388 27.66 -30.08 -14.87
CA GLY A 388 28.76 -30.40 -15.79
C GLY A 388 29.92 -31.20 -15.18
N HIS A 389 29.89 -31.46 -13.87
CA HIS A 389 30.91 -32.21 -13.11
C HIS A 389 30.38 -33.52 -12.52
N GLY A 390 29.15 -33.90 -12.88
CA GLY A 390 28.55 -35.21 -12.62
C GLY A 390 27.47 -35.19 -11.53
N GLY A 391 27.16 -34.02 -10.97
CA GLY A 391 26.01 -33.81 -10.12
C GLY A 391 24.78 -33.41 -10.95
N THR A 392 23.62 -33.91 -10.53
CA THR A 392 22.34 -33.62 -11.18
C THR A 392 21.23 -33.43 -10.16
N ALA A 393 20.27 -32.57 -10.48
CA ALA A 393 19.06 -32.34 -9.70
C ALA A 393 17.81 -32.49 -10.58
N ILE A 394 16.72 -33.00 -10.01
CA ILE A 394 15.42 -32.99 -10.66
C ILE A 394 14.67 -31.75 -10.20
N GLY A 395 14.33 -30.89 -11.15
CA GLY A 395 13.38 -29.80 -10.96
C GLY A 395 11.98 -30.21 -11.42
N THR A 396 10.97 -29.62 -10.80
CA THR A 396 9.57 -29.79 -11.19
C THR A 396 8.97 -28.43 -11.48
N VAL A 397 8.35 -28.31 -12.66
CA VAL A 397 7.46 -27.19 -12.98
C VAL A 397 6.05 -27.62 -12.57
N GLU A 398 5.50 -26.95 -11.56
CA GLU A 398 4.10 -27.09 -11.14
C GLU A 398 3.24 -26.11 -11.95
N ILE A 399 2.16 -26.61 -12.53
CA ILE A 399 1.32 -25.87 -13.48
C ILE A 399 -0.10 -25.82 -12.93
N LYS A 400 -0.69 -24.63 -12.92
CA LYS A 400 -2.12 -24.47 -12.68
C LYS A 400 -2.80 -23.99 -13.96
N VAL A 401 -3.61 -24.85 -14.58
CA VAL A 401 -4.36 -24.50 -15.80
C VAL A 401 -5.74 -23.99 -15.43
N ARG A 402 -5.99 -22.71 -15.73
CA ARG A 402 -7.20 -21.99 -15.36
C ARG A 402 -8.09 -21.63 -16.56
N ILE A 403 -9.36 -21.42 -16.28
CA ILE A 403 -10.35 -20.86 -17.20
C ILE A 403 -10.14 -19.34 -17.26
N ALA A 404 -10.08 -18.79 -18.48
CA ALA A 404 -10.08 -17.35 -18.70
C ALA A 404 -11.51 -16.81 -18.74
N LEU A 405 -11.79 -15.87 -17.83
CA LEU A 405 -12.99 -15.05 -17.81
C LEU A 405 -12.58 -13.59 -17.95
N THR A 406 -13.44 -12.79 -18.57
CA THR A 406 -13.30 -11.33 -18.60
C THR A 406 -14.48 -10.68 -17.91
N ILE A 407 -14.24 -9.50 -17.33
CA ILE A 407 -15.27 -8.66 -16.72
C ILE A 407 -15.23 -7.32 -17.43
N ASP A 408 -16.40 -6.84 -17.83
CA ASP A 408 -16.61 -5.47 -18.28
C ASP A 408 -17.66 -4.81 -17.39
N ILE A 409 -17.53 -3.51 -17.17
CA ILE A 409 -18.48 -2.70 -16.43
C ILE A 409 -18.80 -1.49 -17.29
N GLU A 410 -20.08 -1.21 -17.50
CA GLU A 410 -20.55 -0.02 -18.19
C GLU A 410 -21.56 0.70 -17.31
N ASP A 411 -21.46 2.03 -17.21
CA ASP A 411 -22.49 2.84 -16.59
C ASP A 411 -23.53 3.32 -17.63
N SER A 412 -24.72 3.67 -17.15
CA SER A 412 -25.81 4.13 -18.02
C SER A 412 -25.61 5.54 -18.56
N ALA A 413 -24.68 6.31 -17.99
CA ALA A 413 -24.39 7.70 -18.33
C ALA A 413 -23.09 8.16 -17.66
N ASP A 414 -22.22 8.86 -18.39
CA ASP A 414 -21.10 9.64 -17.86
C ASP A 414 -21.01 10.98 -18.62
N PRO A 415 -21.17 12.15 -17.95
CA PRO A 415 -21.37 12.34 -16.52
C PRO A 415 -22.81 12.10 -16.05
N VAL A 416 -22.98 11.78 -14.76
CA VAL A 416 -24.27 11.63 -14.06
C VAL A 416 -24.60 12.88 -13.25
N ILE A 417 -25.87 13.30 -13.22
CA ILE A 417 -26.31 14.40 -12.36
C ILE A 417 -26.61 13.91 -10.94
N ALA A 418 -26.10 14.61 -9.91
CA ALA A 418 -26.40 14.30 -8.51
C ALA A 418 -27.91 14.35 -8.27
N GLY A 419 -28.45 13.29 -7.65
CA GLY A 419 -29.88 13.06 -7.47
C GLY A 419 -30.48 12.09 -8.48
N GLU A 420 -29.78 11.70 -9.54
CA GLU A 420 -30.22 10.68 -10.50
C GLU A 420 -29.78 9.27 -10.12
N ASN A 421 -30.36 8.26 -10.77
CA ASN A 421 -29.96 6.87 -10.59
C ASN A 421 -28.93 6.49 -11.65
N ILE A 422 -27.93 5.71 -11.25
CA ILE A 422 -26.91 5.12 -12.10
C ILE A 422 -27.21 3.63 -12.23
N VAL A 423 -27.27 3.10 -13.44
CA VAL A 423 -27.34 1.66 -13.68
C VAL A 423 -26.00 1.19 -14.20
N TYR A 424 -25.31 0.36 -13.41
CA TYR A 424 -24.11 -0.34 -13.85
C TYR A 424 -24.49 -1.69 -14.43
N THR A 425 -24.05 -1.95 -15.66
CA THR A 425 -24.16 -3.24 -16.32
C THR A 425 -22.81 -3.93 -16.24
N ILE A 426 -22.74 -5.02 -15.49
CA ILE A 426 -21.53 -5.83 -15.36
C ILE A 426 -21.68 -7.06 -16.24
N THR A 427 -20.78 -7.23 -17.19
CA THR A 427 -20.77 -8.37 -18.11
C THR A 427 -19.59 -9.28 -17.80
N VAL A 428 -19.88 -10.53 -17.42
CA VAL A 428 -18.87 -11.56 -17.24
C VAL A 428 -18.90 -12.50 -18.43
N THR A 429 -17.80 -12.59 -19.17
CA THR A 429 -17.71 -13.39 -20.40
C THR A 429 -16.77 -14.56 -20.25
N ASN A 430 -17.19 -15.73 -20.73
CA ASN A 430 -16.40 -16.95 -20.78
C ASN A 430 -15.95 -17.25 -22.20
N SER A 431 -14.70 -16.93 -22.51
CA SER A 431 -14.08 -17.23 -23.82
C SER A 431 -13.63 -18.69 -23.95
N SER A 432 -13.76 -19.49 -22.90
CA SER A 432 -13.27 -20.86 -22.83
C SER A 432 -14.27 -21.89 -23.39
N PRO A 433 -13.84 -23.01 -24.00
CA PRO A 433 -14.71 -24.07 -24.54
C PRO A 433 -15.39 -25.00 -23.51
N VAL A 434 -15.31 -24.69 -22.22
CA VAL A 434 -16.02 -25.39 -21.14
C VAL A 434 -16.97 -24.44 -20.43
N ASP A 435 -18.14 -24.94 -20.03
CA ASP A 435 -19.09 -24.18 -19.24
C ASP A 435 -18.50 -23.92 -17.85
N VAL A 436 -18.74 -22.74 -17.30
CA VAL A 436 -18.46 -22.45 -15.89
C VAL A 436 -19.77 -22.56 -15.12
N THR A 437 -19.75 -23.24 -13.98
CA THR A 437 -20.91 -23.38 -13.11
C THR A 437 -20.96 -22.20 -12.14
N THR A 438 -20.42 -22.35 -10.93
CA THR A 438 -20.60 -21.38 -9.85
C THR A 438 -19.39 -20.46 -9.71
N ILE A 439 -19.63 -19.15 -9.78
CA ILE A 439 -18.63 -18.12 -9.49
C ILE A 439 -19.25 -17.05 -8.59
N LYS A 440 -18.46 -16.52 -7.66
CA LYS A 440 -18.81 -15.35 -6.87
C LYS A 440 -18.23 -14.11 -7.54
N LEU A 441 -19.02 -13.06 -7.64
CA LEU A 441 -18.56 -11.75 -8.06
C LEU A 441 -18.68 -10.81 -6.87
N LEU A 442 -17.55 -10.28 -6.41
CA LEU A 442 -17.52 -9.22 -5.42
C LEU A 442 -17.57 -7.88 -6.14
N ILE A 443 -18.52 -7.04 -5.75
CA ILE A 443 -18.62 -5.65 -6.17
C ILE A 443 -18.35 -4.76 -4.98
N ASP A 444 -17.50 -3.77 -5.18
CA ASP A 444 -17.17 -2.77 -4.18
C ASP A 444 -17.27 -1.35 -4.76
N THR A 445 -17.94 -0.48 -4.02
CA THR A 445 -18.04 0.96 -4.29
C THR A 445 -17.08 1.78 -3.40
N GLN A 446 -16.16 1.09 -2.71
CA GLN A 446 -15.09 1.65 -1.86
C GLN A 446 -15.57 2.67 -0.81
N GLY A 447 -16.82 2.54 -0.34
CA GLY A 447 -17.39 3.44 0.67
C GLY A 447 -17.33 4.92 0.27
N GLU A 448 -17.31 5.21 -1.04
CA GLU A 448 -17.27 6.58 -1.54
C GLU A 448 -18.58 7.29 -1.21
N THR A 449 -18.50 8.49 -0.65
CA THR A 449 -19.63 9.26 -0.09
C THR A 449 -20.63 9.75 -1.14
N GLY A 450 -20.42 9.43 -2.42
CA GLY A 450 -21.23 9.89 -3.56
C GLY A 450 -22.22 8.88 -4.12
N ILE A 451 -22.17 7.60 -3.73
CA ILE A 451 -23.07 6.56 -4.24
C ILE A 451 -23.79 5.81 -3.12
N GLY A 452 -25.10 5.63 -3.26
CA GLY A 452 -25.88 4.69 -2.46
C GLY A 452 -26.48 3.57 -3.31
N VAL A 453 -26.05 2.31 -3.11
CA VAL A 453 -26.65 1.16 -3.81
C VAL A 453 -28.13 1.01 -3.40
N LEU A 454 -29.03 1.08 -4.38
CA LEU A 454 -30.48 1.08 -4.23
C LEU A 454 -31.07 -0.32 -4.41
N SER A 455 -30.67 -1.00 -5.49
CA SER A 455 -31.13 -2.35 -5.79
C SER A 455 -30.04 -3.13 -6.50
N LEU A 456 -30.08 -4.42 -6.24
CA LEU A 456 -29.19 -5.41 -6.83
C LEU A 456 -30.02 -6.38 -7.65
N ASP A 457 -29.38 -7.05 -8.61
CA ASP A 457 -29.96 -8.21 -9.26
C ASP A 457 -30.36 -9.27 -8.20
N ASN A 458 -31.35 -10.11 -8.51
CA ASN A 458 -31.88 -11.10 -7.56
C ASN A 458 -30.83 -12.13 -7.10
N ASN A 459 -29.74 -12.22 -7.86
CA ASN A 459 -28.63 -13.16 -7.67
C ASN A 459 -27.56 -12.57 -6.75
N CYS A 460 -27.78 -11.35 -6.23
CA CYS A 460 -26.81 -10.56 -5.50
C CYS A 460 -27.31 -10.20 -4.10
N GLU A 461 -26.41 -10.25 -3.13
CA GLU A 461 -26.64 -9.86 -1.75
C GLU A 461 -25.82 -8.63 -1.40
N LYS A 462 -26.42 -7.66 -0.71
CA LYS A 462 -25.73 -6.46 -0.25
C LYS A 462 -24.78 -6.81 0.89
N ILE A 463 -23.56 -6.30 0.82
CA ILE A 463 -22.59 -6.38 1.93
C ILE A 463 -22.39 -4.98 2.55
N ALA A 464 -21.59 -4.90 3.61
CA ALA A 464 -21.25 -3.63 4.24
C ALA A 464 -20.62 -2.63 3.25
N ASN A 465 -20.63 -1.34 3.59
CA ASN A 465 -20.00 -0.26 2.80
C ASN A 465 -20.50 -0.11 1.35
N ASN A 466 -21.78 -0.42 1.08
CA ASN A 466 -22.38 -0.34 -0.26
C ASN A 466 -21.75 -1.29 -1.31
N GLY A 467 -21.09 -2.36 -0.88
CA GLY A 467 -20.70 -3.45 -1.78
C GLY A 467 -21.83 -4.46 -2.02
N ALA A 468 -21.59 -5.40 -2.93
CA ALA A 468 -22.46 -6.55 -3.16
C ALA A 468 -21.64 -7.82 -3.46
N ILE A 469 -22.21 -8.98 -3.14
CA ILE A 469 -21.71 -10.28 -3.60
C ILE A 469 -22.78 -10.90 -4.49
N CYS A 470 -22.43 -11.26 -5.71
CA CYS A 470 -23.32 -11.91 -6.66
C CYS A 470 -22.91 -13.35 -6.92
N MET A 471 -23.87 -14.26 -6.93
CA MET A 471 -23.69 -15.65 -7.32
C MET A 471 -24.06 -15.81 -8.79
N ILE A 472 -23.11 -16.27 -9.59
CA ILE A 472 -23.33 -16.61 -11.00
C ILE A 472 -23.35 -18.14 -11.10
N GLU A 473 -24.51 -18.72 -11.45
CA GLU A 473 -24.73 -20.16 -11.44
C GLU A 473 -24.27 -20.91 -12.69
N LYS A 474 -24.23 -20.22 -13.84
CA LYS A 474 -23.72 -20.77 -15.09
C LYS A 474 -23.28 -19.69 -16.08
N ILE A 475 -22.09 -19.84 -16.65
CA ILE A 475 -21.64 -19.09 -17.83
C ILE A 475 -21.34 -20.08 -18.96
N GLY A 476 -22.04 -19.93 -20.08
CA GLY A 476 -21.85 -20.79 -21.25
C GLY A 476 -20.44 -20.68 -21.83
N LYS A 477 -19.93 -21.77 -22.42
CA LYS A 477 -18.66 -21.78 -23.16
C LYS A 477 -18.66 -20.90 -24.42
N ASN A 478 -17.47 -20.62 -24.95
CA ASN A 478 -17.22 -19.99 -26.27
C ASN A 478 -17.92 -18.63 -26.47
N GLY A 479 -17.71 -17.71 -25.53
CA GLY A 479 -18.30 -16.37 -25.55
C GLY A 479 -19.68 -16.29 -24.90
N GLY A 480 -20.07 -17.30 -24.13
CA GLY A 480 -21.23 -17.16 -23.26
C GLY A 480 -20.97 -16.08 -22.21
N ALA A 481 -21.97 -15.25 -21.94
CA ALA A 481 -21.86 -14.14 -21.02
C ALA A 481 -23.05 -14.09 -20.07
N VAL A 482 -22.81 -13.59 -18.86
CA VAL A 482 -23.85 -13.27 -17.88
C VAL A 482 -23.76 -11.77 -17.61
N GLN A 483 -24.92 -11.10 -17.65
CA GLN A 483 -25.05 -9.70 -17.30
C GLN A 483 -25.74 -9.57 -15.95
N LEU A 484 -25.21 -8.68 -15.11
CA LEU A 484 -25.78 -8.31 -13.82
C LEU A 484 -25.99 -6.81 -13.82
N GLN A 485 -27.11 -6.36 -13.24
CA GLN A 485 -27.39 -4.94 -13.08
C GLN A 485 -27.33 -4.51 -11.63
N ILE A 486 -26.65 -3.39 -11.39
CA ILE A 486 -26.62 -2.72 -10.09
C ILE A 486 -27.18 -1.33 -10.28
N THR A 487 -28.25 -1.00 -9.55
CA THR A 487 -28.78 0.36 -9.54
C THR A 487 -28.32 1.07 -8.29
N ALA A 488 -27.71 2.24 -8.48
CA ALA A 488 -27.22 3.08 -7.41
C ALA A 488 -27.74 4.52 -7.55
N LYS A 489 -27.74 5.27 -6.45
CA LYS A 489 -28.14 6.69 -6.42
C LYS A 489 -26.90 7.56 -6.39
N ALA A 490 -26.81 8.52 -7.31
CA ALA A 490 -25.85 9.61 -7.22
C ALA A 490 -26.29 10.57 -6.10
N LEU A 491 -25.53 10.64 -5.01
CA LEU A 491 -25.90 11.42 -3.81
C LEU A 491 -25.30 12.82 -3.80
N ALA A 492 -24.08 12.97 -4.32
CA ALA A 492 -23.36 14.24 -4.30
C ALA A 492 -22.39 14.34 -5.50
N PRO A 493 -22.05 15.55 -5.96
CA PRO A 493 -21.03 15.76 -6.97
C PRO A 493 -19.68 15.21 -6.52
N THR A 494 -19.14 14.25 -7.24
CA THR A 494 -17.84 13.62 -7.00
C THR A 494 -17.44 12.77 -8.20
N THR A 495 -16.18 12.39 -8.29
CA THR A 495 -15.79 11.21 -9.08
C THR A 495 -15.91 9.97 -8.21
N THR A 496 -16.40 8.88 -8.80
CA THR A 496 -16.58 7.62 -8.08
C THR A 496 -16.15 6.41 -8.91
N HIS A 497 -15.75 5.33 -8.25
CA HIS A 497 -15.31 4.10 -8.88
C HIS A 497 -16.12 2.88 -8.43
N LEU A 498 -16.50 2.05 -9.39
CA LEU A 498 -17.01 0.71 -9.14
C LEU A 498 -15.93 -0.32 -9.45
N TYR A 499 -15.68 -1.21 -8.51
CA TYR A 499 -14.77 -2.35 -8.69
C TYR A 499 -15.57 -3.64 -8.73
N ALA A 500 -15.23 -4.52 -9.65
CA ALA A 500 -15.76 -5.88 -9.70
C ALA A 500 -14.62 -6.89 -9.76
N LEU A 501 -14.68 -7.92 -8.92
CA LEU A 501 -13.67 -8.97 -8.79
C LEU A 501 -14.34 -10.33 -8.81
N LEU A 502 -13.91 -11.21 -9.72
CA LEU A 502 -14.33 -12.61 -9.70
C LEU A 502 -13.56 -13.39 -8.64
N ILE A 503 -14.30 -14.10 -7.81
CA ILE A 503 -13.81 -15.00 -6.77
C ILE A 503 -14.42 -16.37 -7.07
N SER A 504 -13.58 -17.40 -7.20
CA SER A 504 -14.07 -18.76 -7.35
C SER A 504 -13.71 -19.58 -6.12
N ASP A 505 -14.64 -20.43 -5.68
CA ASP A 505 -14.37 -21.47 -4.69
C ASP A 505 -13.52 -22.62 -5.29
N ASN A 506 -13.33 -22.63 -6.62
CA ASN A 506 -12.49 -23.58 -7.33
C ASN A 506 -11.23 -22.86 -7.84
N ASP A 507 -10.05 -23.32 -7.41
CA ASP A 507 -8.71 -22.77 -7.78
C ASP A 507 -8.39 -22.76 -9.29
N ASN A 508 -9.33 -23.13 -10.16
CA ASN A 508 -9.12 -23.29 -11.60
C ASN A 508 -9.70 -22.11 -12.41
N ILE A 509 -10.07 -21.00 -11.76
CA ILE A 509 -10.51 -19.77 -12.44
C ILE A 509 -9.44 -18.71 -12.21
N HIS A 510 -9.03 -18.03 -13.28
CA HIS A 510 -8.15 -16.87 -13.17
C HIS A 510 -8.94 -15.71 -12.57
N ALA A 511 -8.42 -15.10 -11.50
CA ALA A 511 -9.02 -13.89 -10.95
C ALA A 511 -9.01 -12.80 -12.04
N SER A 512 -10.19 -12.32 -12.42
CA SER A 512 -10.33 -11.16 -13.28
C SER A 512 -10.92 -10.04 -12.46
N TYR A 513 -10.51 -8.80 -12.76
CA TYR A 513 -11.06 -7.61 -12.15
C TYR A 513 -11.40 -6.59 -13.22
N ALA A 514 -12.37 -5.72 -12.92
CA ALA A 514 -12.72 -4.58 -13.74
C ALA A 514 -12.96 -3.36 -12.84
N ARG A 515 -12.77 -2.18 -13.43
CA ARG A 515 -13.04 -0.89 -12.78
C ARG A 515 -13.79 0.01 -13.75
N GLU A 516 -14.80 0.69 -13.23
CA GLU A 516 -15.50 1.75 -13.95
C GLU A 516 -15.39 3.06 -13.19
N LYS A 517 -15.22 4.17 -13.92
CA LYS A 517 -15.07 5.50 -13.34
C LYS A 517 -16.24 6.36 -13.81
N THR A 518 -17.09 6.76 -12.87
CA THR A 518 -18.24 7.62 -13.16
C THR A 518 -18.03 9.01 -12.60
N THR A 519 -18.32 10.04 -13.40
CA THR A 519 -18.25 11.45 -12.96
C THR A 519 -19.63 11.95 -12.58
N ILE A 520 -19.84 12.28 -11.30
CA ILE A 520 -21.08 12.89 -10.81
C ILE A 520 -20.92 14.41 -10.73
N ILE A 521 -21.80 15.14 -11.39
CA ILE A 521 -21.84 16.61 -11.41
C ILE A 521 -23.02 17.16 -10.62
N LYS A 522 -22.93 18.42 -10.17
CA LYS A 522 -24.09 19.12 -9.61
C LYS A 522 -25.09 19.45 -10.73
N PRO A 523 -26.41 19.44 -10.46
CA PRO A 523 -27.38 20.05 -11.36
C PRO A 523 -27.08 21.53 -11.57
N ASN A 524 -27.30 22.03 -12.79
CA ASN A 524 -27.24 23.47 -13.08
C ASN A 524 -28.50 24.17 -12.56
N SER A 525 -28.34 25.30 -11.89
CA SER A 525 -29.41 26.16 -11.39
C SER A 525 -29.76 27.21 -12.43
N ASN A 526 -31.03 27.62 -12.48
CA ASN A 526 -31.39 28.76 -13.30
C ASN A 526 -30.88 30.06 -12.64
N PRO A 527 -30.51 31.07 -13.42
CA PRO A 527 -30.22 32.39 -12.89
C PRO A 527 -31.47 33.04 -12.28
N ILE A 528 -31.27 34.12 -11.54
CA ILE A 528 -32.33 34.96 -10.96
C ILE A 528 -32.14 36.36 -11.52
N ALA A 529 -33.12 36.81 -12.31
CA ALA A 529 -33.15 38.16 -12.87
C ALA A 529 -33.79 39.16 -11.89
N GLY A 530 -33.11 40.26 -11.61
CA GLY A 530 -33.59 41.39 -10.83
C GLY A 530 -34.53 42.29 -11.63
N ALA A 531 -35.26 43.16 -10.93
CA ALA A 531 -35.99 44.23 -11.59
C ALA A 531 -35.07 45.44 -11.78
N ASP A 532 -35.09 46.01 -12.98
CA ASP A 532 -34.26 47.16 -13.35
C ASP A 532 -35.07 48.43 -13.46
N HIS A 533 -34.43 49.53 -13.08
CA HIS A 533 -35.02 50.86 -13.16
C HIS A 533 -34.05 51.81 -13.83
N ALA A 534 -34.54 52.59 -14.78
CA ALA A 534 -33.79 53.68 -15.38
C ALA A 534 -34.70 54.85 -15.74
N SER A 535 -34.12 55.98 -16.10
CA SER A 535 -34.87 57.16 -16.53
C SER A 535 -34.20 57.85 -17.72
N THR A 536 -35.00 58.53 -18.52
CA THR A 536 -34.56 59.34 -19.64
C THR A 536 -35.56 60.48 -19.86
N ASP A 537 -35.18 61.49 -20.63
CA ASP A 537 -36.09 62.54 -21.04
C ASP A 537 -36.84 62.13 -22.32
N GLU A 538 -38.02 62.71 -22.51
CA GLU A 538 -38.83 62.53 -23.71
C GLU A 538 -38.00 62.71 -24.98
N ASN A 539 -38.25 61.85 -25.98
CA ASN A 539 -37.54 61.83 -27.26
C ASN A 539 -36.00 61.64 -27.16
N THR A 540 -35.48 61.23 -26.00
CA THR A 540 -34.04 60.99 -25.77
C THR A 540 -33.77 59.50 -25.62
N PRO A 541 -33.02 58.87 -26.54
CA PRO A 541 -32.59 57.48 -26.41
C PRO A 541 -31.72 57.28 -25.17
N LEU A 542 -31.96 56.18 -24.46
CA LEU A 542 -31.22 55.76 -23.28
C LEU A 542 -30.37 54.53 -23.60
N THR A 543 -29.09 54.57 -23.22
CA THR A 543 -28.20 53.40 -23.25
C THR A 543 -27.99 52.87 -21.84
N ILE A 544 -28.37 51.62 -21.59
CA ILE A 544 -28.26 50.94 -20.30
C ILE A 544 -27.13 49.91 -20.38
N THR A 545 -26.12 50.03 -19.51
CA THR A 545 -24.92 49.17 -19.51
C THR A 545 -24.82 48.22 -18.31
N SER A 546 -25.64 48.43 -17.28
CA SER A 546 -25.57 47.77 -15.97
C SER A 546 -26.75 46.81 -15.72
N MET A 547 -27.27 46.20 -16.79
CA MET A 547 -28.45 45.33 -16.74
C MET A 547 -28.29 44.06 -15.90
N LEU A 548 -27.06 43.67 -15.57
CA LEU A 548 -26.75 42.42 -14.87
C LEU A 548 -26.31 42.66 -13.41
N ASP A 549 -26.27 43.91 -12.95
CA ASP A 549 -25.66 44.27 -11.65
C ASP A 549 -26.46 43.73 -10.45
N ASN A 550 -27.77 43.54 -10.63
CA ASN A 550 -28.73 42.99 -9.66
C ASN A 550 -29.06 41.51 -9.93
N ASP A 551 -28.52 40.92 -10.99
CA ASP A 551 -28.76 39.53 -11.37
C ASP A 551 -27.79 38.60 -10.66
N THR A 552 -28.26 37.41 -10.33
CA THR A 552 -27.44 36.43 -9.63
C THR A 552 -27.62 35.03 -10.20
N ASP A 553 -26.58 34.23 -10.05
CA ASP A 553 -26.61 32.81 -10.36
C ASP A 553 -26.10 32.02 -9.15
N ALA A 554 -26.83 30.97 -8.77
CA ALA A 554 -26.50 30.19 -7.58
C ALA A 554 -25.23 29.35 -7.76
N ASP A 555 -24.88 29.02 -9.01
CA ASP A 555 -23.69 28.27 -9.36
C ASP A 555 -22.47 29.15 -9.60
N GLY A 556 -22.67 30.48 -9.69
CA GLY A 556 -21.63 31.47 -9.92
C GLY A 556 -21.27 31.62 -11.41
N ASP A 557 -22.14 31.13 -12.30
CA ASP A 557 -21.90 31.18 -13.74
C ASP A 557 -22.04 32.60 -14.30
N ARG A 558 -21.28 32.88 -15.36
CA ARG A 558 -21.26 34.23 -15.95
C ARG A 558 -22.52 34.47 -16.77
N LEU A 559 -23.29 35.46 -16.34
CA LEU A 559 -24.54 35.87 -16.99
C LEU A 559 -24.32 36.76 -18.20
N HIS A 560 -25.25 36.69 -19.14
CA HIS A 560 -25.39 37.62 -20.25
C HIS A 560 -26.87 37.76 -20.64
N ILE A 561 -27.20 38.87 -21.30
CA ILE A 561 -28.54 39.09 -21.86
C ILE A 561 -28.64 38.28 -23.16
N ALA A 562 -29.55 37.31 -23.19
CA ALA A 562 -29.81 36.46 -24.34
C ALA A 562 -30.86 37.07 -25.28
N ALA A 563 -31.84 37.79 -24.75
CA ALA A 563 -32.90 38.42 -25.53
C ALA A 563 -33.53 39.61 -24.80
N VAL A 564 -34.20 40.48 -25.56
CA VAL A 564 -35.02 41.60 -25.06
C VAL A 564 -36.30 41.68 -25.90
N ASP A 565 -37.39 42.18 -25.31
CA ASP A 565 -38.58 42.55 -26.10
C ASP A 565 -38.22 43.72 -27.01
N GLU A 566 -38.32 43.57 -28.34
CA GLU A 566 -37.96 44.63 -29.31
C GLU A 566 -38.87 45.87 -29.21
N ILE A 567 -40.08 45.70 -28.69
CA ILE A 567 -41.08 46.75 -28.50
C ILE A 567 -41.52 46.76 -27.03
N SER A 568 -41.39 47.91 -26.38
CA SER A 568 -41.84 48.09 -25.00
C SER A 568 -43.37 48.17 -24.89
N LYS A 569 -43.90 48.09 -23.67
CA LYS A 569 -45.33 48.11 -23.39
C LYS A 569 -46.06 49.34 -23.93
N GLN A 570 -45.39 50.49 -23.97
CA GLN A 570 -45.95 51.75 -24.50
C GLN A 570 -45.55 52.02 -25.95
N GLY A 571 -44.88 51.07 -26.62
CA GLY A 571 -44.55 51.15 -28.05
C GLY A 571 -43.20 51.80 -28.37
N GLY A 572 -42.30 51.92 -27.39
CA GLY A 572 -40.91 52.32 -27.60
C GLY A 572 -40.09 51.19 -28.22
N THR A 573 -38.97 51.52 -28.85
CA THR A 573 -38.08 50.52 -29.47
C THR A 573 -36.93 50.16 -28.53
N VAL A 574 -36.66 48.87 -28.38
CA VAL A 574 -35.56 48.34 -27.56
C VAL A 574 -34.63 47.54 -28.46
N THR A 575 -33.33 47.77 -28.35
CA THR A 575 -32.33 46.99 -29.11
C THR A 575 -31.21 46.53 -28.19
N LEU A 576 -30.83 45.25 -28.32
CA LEU A 576 -29.68 44.67 -27.65
C LEU A 576 -28.45 44.83 -28.53
N ALA A 577 -27.45 45.57 -28.07
CA ALA A 577 -26.19 45.75 -28.78
C ALA A 577 -25.23 44.56 -28.51
N ASN A 578 -24.30 44.33 -29.44
CA ASN A 578 -23.33 43.22 -29.35
C ASN A 578 -22.43 43.25 -28.10
N ASN A 579 -22.27 44.41 -27.47
CA ASN A 579 -21.51 44.58 -26.23
C ASN A 579 -22.35 44.31 -24.96
N GLY A 580 -23.60 43.88 -25.11
CA GLY A 580 -24.54 43.61 -24.00
C GLY A 580 -25.27 44.84 -23.47
N SER A 581 -25.07 46.03 -24.04
CA SER A 581 -25.84 47.22 -23.68
C SER A 581 -27.22 47.20 -24.34
N ILE A 582 -28.23 47.71 -23.64
CA ILE A 582 -29.58 47.90 -24.18
C ILE A 582 -29.76 49.36 -24.58
N ILE A 583 -30.25 49.61 -25.79
CA ILE A 583 -30.64 50.95 -26.26
C ILE A 583 -32.17 51.00 -26.32
N TYR A 584 -32.77 51.82 -25.46
CA TYR A 584 -34.21 52.10 -25.43
C TYR A 584 -34.48 53.48 -26.04
N THR A 585 -35.45 53.58 -26.94
CA THR A 585 -35.95 54.85 -27.48
C THR A 585 -37.44 54.98 -27.15
N PRO A 586 -37.85 55.98 -26.35
CA PRO A 586 -39.25 56.23 -26.05
C PRO A 586 -40.07 56.47 -27.33
N PRO A 587 -41.38 56.16 -27.33
CA PRO A 587 -42.28 56.65 -28.38
C PRO A 587 -42.23 58.18 -28.46
N ALA A 588 -42.33 58.73 -29.67
CA ALA A 588 -42.33 60.17 -29.87
C ALA A 588 -43.48 60.82 -29.09
N GLY A 589 -43.20 61.84 -28.27
CA GLY A 589 -44.23 62.51 -27.47
C GLY A 589 -44.60 61.81 -26.15
N PHE A 590 -44.02 60.66 -25.83
CA PHE A 590 -44.42 59.87 -24.67
C PHE A 590 -43.70 60.32 -23.39
N ASN A 591 -44.46 60.52 -22.31
CA ASN A 591 -43.97 60.72 -20.96
C ASN A 591 -44.74 59.82 -19.98
N GLY A 592 -44.06 59.33 -18.94
CA GLY A 592 -44.62 58.36 -17.99
C GLY A 592 -43.77 57.10 -17.85
N GLU A 593 -44.33 56.06 -17.23
CA GLU A 593 -43.66 54.78 -17.07
C GLU A 593 -43.87 53.85 -18.28
N ASP A 594 -42.78 53.29 -18.76
CA ASP A 594 -42.76 52.25 -19.78
C ASP A 594 -42.00 51.02 -19.26
N THR A 595 -42.32 49.84 -19.78
CA THR A 595 -41.73 48.58 -19.32
C THR A 595 -41.46 47.63 -20.48
N PHE A 596 -40.37 46.88 -20.40
CA PHE A 596 -40.07 45.77 -21.31
C PHE A 596 -39.40 44.62 -20.56
N GLN A 597 -39.44 43.40 -21.09
CA GLN A 597 -38.74 42.26 -20.50
C GLN A 597 -37.41 41.98 -21.20
N TYR A 598 -36.50 41.37 -20.44
CA TYR A 598 -35.26 40.81 -20.95
C TYR A 598 -35.08 39.38 -20.43
N THR A 599 -34.33 38.57 -21.17
CA THR A 599 -33.97 37.20 -20.79
C THR A 599 -32.47 37.13 -20.58
N ILE A 600 -32.04 36.63 -19.44
CA ILE A 600 -30.64 36.31 -19.14
C ILE A 600 -30.39 34.81 -19.28
N SER A 601 -29.15 34.46 -19.62
CA SER A 601 -28.69 33.07 -19.66
C SER A 601 -27.29 32.93 -19.06
N ASP A 602 -27.08 31.79 -18.41
CA ASP A 602 -25.81 31.33 -17.83
C ASP A 602 -24.91 30.59 -18.84
N ASN A 603 -25.37 30.36 -20.08
CA ASN A 603 -24.73 29.48 -21.08
C ASN A 603 -24.54 28.00 -20.64
N LYS A 604 -25.21 27.57 -19.59
CA LYS A 604 -25.27 26.19 -19.08
C LYS A 604 -26.67 25.58 -19.18
N GLY A 605 -27.60 26.33 -19.76
CA GLY A 605 -28.98 25.91 -20.04
C GLY A 605 -30.00 26.56 -19.12
N GLY A 606 -29.55 27.30 -18.10
CA GLY A 606 -30.40 28.13 -17.26
C GLY A 606 -30.76 29.44 -17.95
N ILE A 607 -32.03 29.82 -17.80
CA ILE A 607 -32.57 31.10 -18.27
C ILE A 607 -33.47 31.72 -17.20
N ALA A 608 -33.54 33.04 -17.17
CA ALA A 608 -34.50 33.79 -16.37
C ALA A 608 -34.94 35.06 -17.09
N THR A 609 -36.13 35.55 -16.74
CA THR A 609 -36.72 36.76 -17.31
C THR A 609 -36.82 37.86 -16.26
N GLY A 610 -36.25 39.04 -16.56
CA GLY A 610 -36.35 40.23 -15.74
C GLY A 610 -37.23 41.30 -16.38
N THR A 611 -37.65 42.29 -15.60
CA THR A 611 -38.47 43.43 -16.06
C THR A 611 -37.69 44.72 -15.89
N VAL A 612 -37.63 45.52 -16.94
CA VAL A 612 -37.09 46.87 -16.90
C VAL A 612 -38.23 47.87 -16.84
N THR A 613 -38.14 48.82 -15.92
CA THR A 613 -39.05 49.97 -15.83
C THR A 613 -38.29 51.24 -16.17
N ILE A 614 -38.76 51.98 -17.18
CA ILE A 614 -38.19 53.25 -17.62
C ILE A 614 -39.14 54.38 -17.27
N THR A 615 -38.67 55.36 -16.52
CA THR A 615 -39.39 56.63 -16.30
C THR A 615 -38.97 57.64 -17.37
N VAL A 616 -39.90 58.02 -18.25
CA VAL A 616 -39.67 59.04 -19.28
C VAL A 616 -40.19 60.40 -18.79
N ASN A 617 -39.27 61.33 -18.53
CA ASN A 617 -39.59 62.67 -18.03
C ASN A 617 -40.06 63.58 -19.17
N ASN A 618 -40.93 64.53 -18.86
CA ASN A 618 -41.40 65.50 -19.85
C ASN A 618 -40.29 66.52 -20.17
N SER A 619 -39.92 66.64 -21.45
CA SER A 619 -38.85 67.54 -21.93
C SER A 619 -39.24 69.02 -21.94
N SER A 620 -40.53 69.34 -21.73
CA SER A 620 -41.08 70.70 -21.76
C SER A 620 -41.15 71.42 -20.40
N ASP A 621 -40.56 70.87 -19.34
CA ASP A 621 -40.48 71.52 -18.03
C ASP A 621 -39.02 71.87 -17.68
N PRO A 622 -38.64 73.16 -17.56
CA PRO A 622 -37.33 73.51 -17.03
C PRO A 622 -37.27 73.06 -15.56
N SER A 623 -36.25 72.26 -15.24
CA SER A 623 -35.90 71.86 -13.88
C SER A 623 -36.13 73.01 -12.88
N PRO A 624 -36.81 72.79 -11.73
CA PRO A 624 -36.91 73.83 -10.72
C PRO A 624 -35.50 74.24 -10.28
N PRO A 625 -35.24 75.53 -10.00
CA PRO A 625 -33.92 75.99 -9.63
C PRO A 625 -33.43 75.20 -8.41
N GLU A 626 -32.19 74.69 -8.46
CA GLU A 626 -31.54 74.12 -7.29
C GLU A 626 -31.63 75.11 -6.13
N GLU A 627 -32.38 74.73 -5.09
CA GLU A 627 -32.35 75.44 -3.83
C GLU A 627 -30.99 75.13 -3.17
N ASN A 628 -30.02 76.00 -3.44
CA ASN A 628 -28.75 76.02 -2.73
C ASN A 628 -29.05 76.36 -1.26
N LEU A 629 -29.30 75.33 -0.46
CA LEU A 629 -29.26 75.40 0.99
C LEU A 629 -27.79 75.54 1.42
N SER A 630 -27.29 76.77 1.28
CA SER A 630 -26.12 77.24 2.00
C SER A 630 -26.44 77.25 3.49
N VAL A 631 -26.14 76.16 4.19
CA VAL A 631 -26.08 76.14 5.66
C VAL A 631 -24.83 76.90 6.11
N PRO A 632 -24.95 77.98 6.91
CA PRO A 632 -23.79 78.65 7.47
C PRO A 632 -23.14 77.74 8.51
N TRP A 633 -21.84 77.55 8.38
CA TRP A 633 -21.01 76.82 9.33
C TRP A 633 -21.00 77.57 10.67
N ALA A 634 -21.57 76.97 11.71
CA ALA A 634 -21.21 77.27 13.10
C ALA A 634 -21.53 76.07 14.00
N GLY A 635 -20.46 75.41 14.46
CA GLY A 635 -20.41 74.85 15.80
C GLY A 635 -20.93 73.41 16.01
N ALA A 636 -19.98 72.47 15.98
CA ALA A 636 -19.92 71.27 16.82
C ALA A 636 -21.16 70.35 16.89
N SER A 637 -21.13 69.25 16.11
CA SER A 637 -21.62 67.91 16.53
C SER A 637 -21.31 66.82 15.47
N GLY A 638 -20.07 66.76 14.98
CA GLY A 638 -19.62 65.68 14.08
C GLY A 638 -19.26 64.36 14.79
N LEU A 639 -19.30 64.31 16.12
CA LEU A 639 -18.84 63.14 16.88
C LEU A 639 -19.96 62.16 17.30
N LEU A 640 -21.24 62.54 17.20
CA LEU A 640 -22.35 61.69 17.69
C LEU A 640 -22.89 60.74 16.60
N MET A 641 -22.74 61.07 15.32
CA MET A 641 -23.30 60.28 14.22
C MET A 641 -22.37 59.13 13.77
N LEU A 642 -21.06 59.24 14.01
CA LEU A 642 -20.11 58.15 13.77
C LEU A 642 -20.22 57.02 14.81
N LEU A 643 -20.73 57.30 16.01
CA LEU A 643 -20.89 56.30 17.07
C LEU A 643 -22.10 55.38 16.82
N ILE A 644 -23.14 55.87 16.14
CA ILE A 644 -24.38 55.12 15.87
C ILE A 644 -24.19 54.12 14.72
N LEU A 645 -23.35 54.44 13.73
CA LEU A 645 -23.02 53.53 12.63
C LEU A 645 -22.11 52.36 13.09
N PHE A 646 -21.23 52.60 14.06
CA PHE A 646 -20.35 51.55 14.62
C PHE A 646 -21.10 50.55 15.52
N VAL A 647 -22.17 50.97 16.21
CA VAL A 647 -22.97 50.10 17.08
C VAL A 647 -23.92 49.19 16.28
N HIS A 648 -24.36 49.60 15.09
CA HIS A 648 -25.19 48.74 14.22
C HIS A 648 -24.39 47.64 13.50
N ILE A 649 -23.12 47.91 13.14
CA ILE A 649 -22.28 46.93 12.43
C ILE A 649 -21.74 45.83 13.37
N LEU A 650 -21.57 46.10 14.67
CA LEU A 650 -21.21 45.04 15.65
C LEU A 650 -22.43 44.27 16.21
N GLY A 651 -23.65 44.82 16.14
CA GLY A 651 -24.86 44.17 16.67
C GLY A 651 -25.34 42.97 15.86
N THR A 652 -25.10 42.95 14.55
CA THR A 652 -25.53 41.87 13.65
C THR A 652 -24.52 40.71 13.58
N ALA A 653 -23.25 40.95 13.92
CA ALA A 653 -22.21 39.91 13.97
C ALA A 653 -22.28 39.01 15.23
N LEU A 654 -22.90 39.48 16.33
CA LEU A 654 -23.02 38.70 17.58
C LEU A 654 -24.28 37.81 17.68
N LEU A 655 -25.25 37.93 16.76
CA LEU A 655 -26.43 37.05 16.76
C LEU A 655 -26.23 35.73 15.99
N HIS A 656 -25.24 35.64 15.10
CA HIS A 656 -24.98 34.40 14.33
C HIS A 656 -24.10 33.38 15.08
N THR A 657 -23.38 33.77 16.14
CA THR A 657 -22.54 32.85 16.92
C THR A 657 -23.23 32.22 18.14
N ARG A 658 -24.44 32.68 18.53
CA ARG A 658 -25.20 32.11 19.66
C ARG A 658 -26.31 31.11 19.28
N TYR A 659 -26.58 30.89 18.00
CA TYR A 659 -27.58 29.89 17.58
C TYR A 659 -26.99 28.47 17.36
N ARG A 660 -25.64 28.32 17.29
CA ARG A 660 -24.98 27.02 17.07
C ARG A 660 -24.46 26.32 18.34
N ALA A 661 -24.76 26.83 19.55
CA ALA A 661 -24.26 26.27 20.81
C ALA A 661 -25.36 25.76 21.78
N ARG A 662 -26.61 25.57 21.34
CA ARG A 662 -27.72 25.19 22.25
C ARG A 662 -28.60 24.01 21.82
N THR A 663 -28.07 23.09 21.01
CA THR A 663 -28.76 21.82 20.68
C THR A 663 -28.02 20.53 21.09
N ASN A 664 -26.94 20.61 21.89
CA ASN A 664 -26.29 19.43 22.49
C ASN A 664 -26.31 19.42 24.03
N ARG A 665 -27.47 19.70 24.61
CA ARG A 665 -27.83 19.27 25.98
C ARG A 665 -29.32 18.96 26.02
N ASN A 666 -29.67 17.78 25.55
CA ASN A 666 -30.75 16.90 26.03
C ASN A 666 -31.08 15.86 24.94
N ARG A 667 -30.23 14.84 24.85
CA ARG A 667 -30.59 13.44 24.64
C ARG A 667 -29.44 12.57 25.08
#